data_AF-A0A8H6Q8T6-F1
#
_entry.id   AF-A0A8H6Q8T6-F1
#
_cell.length_a   1.000
_cell.length_b   1.000
_cell.length_c   1.000
_cell.angle_alpha   90.00
_cell.angle_beta   90.00
_cell.angle_gamma   90.00
#
_symmetry.space_group_name_H-M   'P 1'
#
loop_
_entity.id
_entity.type
_entity.pdbx_description
1 polymer ?
#
loop_
_entity_poly.entity_id
_entity_poly.type
_entity_poly.pdbx_seq_one_letter_code
_entity_poly.pdbx_strand_id
1 'polypeptide(L)'
;MFTFTPLLGAQSSSRASQSILELDGGIKILVDVGWDDTFDTLDLLELEKHIPTLSLILLTHATPAHIGAFVHCCKTFPLFTQIPVYATSPIIALGRTLLQDLYASSPLAATFLPKASISEPGASTSAASAAASVTDGEGNTAASSAGRILLQPPTTEEIARYFSLIHPLKYSQPHQPLSSPFSPPLNGLTLTAYNAGHTVGGTIWHIQHGMESIVYAVDWNQARESVVAGAAWFGGSGASGAEVIEQLRKPTALVCSTRGGDKFALPGGRKKRDDLLLDMIRSSLAKGGTVLIPTDTSARVLELVYALEHAWRDVAGGNNESDIAFKNAGLYLAGRKANTTMRLARSMLEWMDENIVREFEAAEGVDTVTGQPQSNADGQRSGGQGQSKGGSKGLGPFTFKHLRTVERRKRLEKVLTDQRPKVIIASDTSLDWGFAKESLRLIAEGPNNLLLLTENLHKERPSDSKKEHHRETLGSMIWQWYEERKDGVALEKASDGDLLEQVHSGGRELSWTDVRRTPLDPGEQLIYQQYLATKRQLQDASQTRGQENLENPTDVLDDRSSSTSEDSETEQQGRVLNFSTSLAHANRNKLGLSDEDLGVNILLRRKNVYDYDVRGKKGRERMFPYVAPRKRGDEYGEFIRPEEYLRAEEREEADMQQRRSEAQTKLGQKRRWDEAGPHGRRASHSGAKRQQVADDGRKREAGGVDDLSMTDDADGADAAISSEDEADEQSFEGPAKAVFEKASITINARLAFVDFTGLHDKRSLEMLIPLIQPRKLILVGGMKEETTALATECKKLLAAKAGVDVSSPDSALIFTPTNGELVDASVDTNAWMVKLSTNLVRRLKWQHVRSLGVVTLTAQLRGPELSPPEEGSEESASKKQKVLQDEASSAATSTLDGTKPAADKSDVFPVLDVLPANMAAGTRSMTRPLHVGDFRLADLRKVMQSAGHKAEFRGEGTLLIDGMVAVRKSGTGRIEIEASAQSAAMKQAMGRGAGSFLAVKRKIYEGLAVVAGS
;
A
#
# COMPACT_ATOMS: atom_id res chain seq x y z
N MET A 1 9.98 -11.26 20.39
CA MET A 1 10.83 -10.06 20.47
C MET A 1 10.44 -9.18 19.31
N PHE A 2 10.25 -7.88 19.54
CA PHE A 2 9.78 -6.94 18.54
C PHE A 2 10.65 -5.68 18.56
N THR A 3 11.31 -5.36 17.45
CA THR A 3 12.06 -4.13 17.25
C THR A 3 11.44 -3.30 16.11
N PHE A 4 11.48 -1.98 16.26
CA PHE A 4 10.97 -1.02 15.29
C PHE A 4 12.06 -0.03 14.90
N THR A 5 12.28 0.18 13.60
CA THR A 5 13.22 1.16 13.07
C THR A 5 12.54 2.01 12.00
N PRO A 6 12.30 3.31 12.19
CA PRO A 6 11.87 4.19 11.13
C PRO A 6 13.07 4.49 10.21
N LEU A 7 12.94 4.29 8.91
CA LEU A 7 13.97 4.67 7.95
C LEU A 7 13.81 6.12 7.53
N LEU A 8 12.57 6.53 7.21
CA LEU A 8 12.22 7.90 6.80
C LEU A 8 10.99 8.41 7.57
N GLY A 9 10.90 9.74 7.67
CA GLY A 9 9.73 10.46 8.19
C GLY A 9 9.66 10.71 9.69
N ALA A 10 10.51 10.12 10.54
CA ALA A 10 10.46 10.33 11.98
C ALA A 10 11.28 11.57 12.41
N GLN A 11 10.62 12.53 13.09
CA GLN A 11 11.21 13.82 13.48
C GLN A 11 11.88 14.55 12.31
N SER A 12 11.18 14.62 11.18
CA SER A 12 11.72 15.09 9.90
C SER A 12 10.67 15.90 9.14
N SER A 13 11.15 16.91 8.40
CA SER A 13 10.35 17.69 7.45
C SER A 13 9.96 16.91 6.19
N SER A 14 10.50 15.70 6.00
CA SER A 14 10.14 14.82 4.90
C SER A 14 8.72 14.27 5.06
N ARG A 15 7.95 14.26 3.96
CA ARG A 15 6.62 13.62 3.93
C ARG A 15 6.70 12.10 3.83
N ALA A 16 7.82 11.55 3.35
CA ALA A 16 8.01 10.11 3.17
C ALA A 16 7.78 9.31 4.46
N SER A 17 7.19 8.13 4.34
CA SER A 17 7.08 7.11 5.37
C SER A 17 7.77 5.84 4.87
N GLN A 18 8.73 5.35 5.66
CA GLN A 18 9.34 4.03 5.50
C GLN A 18 9.73 3.53 6.88
N SER A 19 9.33 2.30 7.24
CA SER A 19 9.70 1.72 8.53
C SER A 19 9.83 0.20 8.50
N ILE A 20 10.72 -0.35 9.32
CA ILE A 20 10.92 -1.79 9.47
C ILE A 20 10.40 -2.23 10.84
N LEU A 21 9.57 -3.27 10.82
CA LEU A 21 9.19 -4.07 11.98
C LEU A 21 9.98 -5.38 11.91
N GLU A 22 10.78 -5.69 12.92
CA GLU A 22 11.49 -6.97 13.04
C GLU A 22 10.90 -7.75 14.22
N LEU A 23 10.45 -8.98 13.95
CA LEU A 23 9.71 -9.84 14.86
C LEU A 23 10.54 -11.08 15.22
N ASP A 24 10.05 -11.83 16.23
CA ASP A 24 10.68 -13.07 16.66
C ASP A 24 10.84 -14.09 15.53
N GLY A 25 11.86 -14.94 15.62
CA GLY A 25 12.27 -15.83 14.53
C GLY A 25 12.98 -15.14 13.36
N GLY A 26 13.19 -13.81 13.40
CA GLY A 26 13.94 -13.06 12.38
C GLY A 26 13.10 -12.59 11.19
N ILE A 27 11.78 -12.50 11.36
CA ILE A 27 10.85 -12.00 10.34
C ILE A 27 10.98 -10.48 10.25
N LYS A 28 11.20 -9.93 9.05
CA LYS A 28 11.28 -8.47 8.82
C LYS A 28 10.19 -8.02 7.86
N ILE A 29 9.34 -7.12 8.34
CA ILE A 29 8.25 -6.49 7.58
C ILE A 29 8.64 -5.05 7.28
N LEU A 30 8.69 -4.69 6.01
CA LEU A 30 8.75 -3.29 5.60
C LEU A 30 7.32 -2.73 5.55
N VAL A 31 7.07 -1.61 6.22
CA VAL A 31 5.82 -0.86 6.11
C VAL A 31 6.09 0.46 5.42
N ASP A 32 5.41 0.62 4.30
CA ASP A 32 5.52 1.71 3.32
C ASP A 32 6.86 1.84 2.60
N VAL A 33 6.76 2.33 1.37
CA VAL A 33 7.87 2.54 0.42
C VAL A 33 7.75 3.97 -0.12
N GLY A 34 7.57 4.90 0.82
CA GLY A 34 7.41 6.33 0.56
C GLY A 34 8.67 6.98 -0.03
N TRP A 35 8.47 8.13 -0.65
CA TRP A 35 9.56 8.96 -1.16
C TRP A 35 9.20 10.44 -1.00
N ASP A 36 10.20 11.31 -0.96
CA ASP A 36 10.01 12.75 -0.82
C ASP A 36 9.89 13.42 -2.20
N ASP A 37 9.31 14.63 -2.24
CA ASP A 37 9.04 15.41 -3.45
C ASP A 37 10.32 15.79 -4.23
N THR A 38 11.48 15.67 -3.58
CA THR A 38 12.83 15.90 -4.15
C THR A 38 13.34 14.73 -5.01
N PHE A 39 12.82 13.52 -4.80
CA PHE A 39 13.25 12.27 -5.46
C PHE A 39 14.76 11.94 -5.30
N ASP A 40 15.36 12.18 -4.13
CA ASP A 40 16.76 11.80 -3.89
C ASP A 40 16.90 10.27 -3.70
N THR A 41 17.94 9.70 -4.31
CA THR A 41 18.37 8.32 -4.13
C THR A 41 19.05 8.05 -2.79
N LEU A 42 19.62 9.08 -2.12
CA LEU A 42 20.32 8.92 -0.85
C LEU A 42 19.41 8.35 0.25
N ASP A 43 18.15 8.79 0.27
CA ASP A 43 17.12 8.33 1.21
C ASP A 43 16.80 6.83 1.07
N LEU A 44 17.10 6.23 -0.09
CA LEU A 44 16.85 4.82 -0.39
C LEU A 44 18.05 3.90 -0.09
N LEU A 45 19.22 4.47 0.25
CA LEU A 45 20.45 3.69 0.53
C LEU A 45 20.35 2.86 1.82
N GLU A 46 19.56 3.30 2.81
CA GLU A 46 19.34 2.50 4.02
C GLU A 46 18.39 1.33 3.74
N LEU A 47 17.35 1.58 2.93
CA LEU A 47 16.43 0.54 2.48
C LEU A 47 17.16 -0.56 1.68
N GLU A 48 18.06 -0.19 0.75
CA GLU A 48 18.83 -1.13 -0.08
C GLU A 48 19.53 -2.22 0.76
N LYS A 49 20.16 -1.83 1.88
CA LYS A 49 20.86 -2.75 2.81
C LYS A 49 19.92 -3.82 3.39
N HIS A 50 18.65 -3.48 3.60
CA HIS A 50 17.69 -4.36 4.24
C HIS A 50 16.96 -5.29 3.26
N ILE A 51 16.86 -4.96 1.97
CA ILE A 51 16.14 -5.74 0.95
C ILE A 51 16.41 -7.26 1.01
N PRO A 52 17.66 -7.76 1.13
CA PRO A 52 17.93 -9.20 1.16
C PRO A 52 17.38 -9.94 2.40
N THR A 53 16.95 -9.21 3.42
CA THR A 53 16.42 -9.74 4.70
C THR A 53 14.91 -9.54 4.87
N LEU A 54 14.24 -8.89 3.92
CA LEU A 54 12.81 -8.60 4.00
C LEU A 54 11.96 -9.85 3.71
N SER A 55 10.97 -10.07 4.57
CA SER A 55 10.05 -11.20 4.51
C SER A 55 8.75 -10.86 3.78
N LEU A 56 8.24 -9.64 3.96
CA LEU A 56 7.08 -9.09 3.23
C LEU A 56 7.05 -7.55 3.30
N ILE A 57 6.24 -6.94 2.44
CA ILE A 57 6.01 -5.48 2.38
C ILE A 57 4.51 -5.20 2.60
N LEU A 58 4.18 -4.21 3.45
CA LEU A 58 2.84 -3.67 3.64
C LEU A 58 2.78 -2.23 3.09
N LEU A 59 1.67 -1.86 2.45
CA LEU A 59 1.43 -0.49 1.96
C LEU A 59 0.15 0.09 2.61
N THR A 60 0.18 1.36 3.02
CA THR A 60 -0.92 1.99 3.75
C THR A 60 -1.79 2.95 2.94
N HIS A 61 -1.21 3.71 2.00
CA HIS A 61 -1.93 4.74 1.23
C HIS A 61 -1.44 4.87 -0.22
N ALA A 62 -2.32 5.32 -1.11
CA ALA A 62 -1.98 5.72 -2.47
C ALA A 62 -1.55 7.20 -2.55
N THR A 63 -0.47 7.56 -1.86
CA THR A 63 0.17 8.89 -1.93
C THR A 63 1.68 8.77 -2.09
N PRO A 64 2.41 9.78 -2.64
CA PRO A 64 3.87 9.68 -2.87
C PRO A 64 4.64 9.38 -1.58
N ALA A 65 4.16 9.95 -0.48
CA ALA A 65 4.61 9.73 0.89
C ALA A 65 4.61 8.26 1.36
N HIS A 66 3.86 7.35 0.71
CA HIS A 66 3.72 5.95 1.16
C HIS A 66 4.07 4.91 0.07
N ILE A 67 3.94 5.24 -1.22
CA ILE A 67 4.23 4.33 -2.35
C ILE A 67 5.22 4.89 -3.38
N GLY A 68 5.75 6.10 -3.17
CA GLY A 68 6.54 6.85 -4.15
C GLY A 68 7.73 6.09 -4.73
N ALA A 69 8.51 5.40 -3.91
CA ALA A 69 9.72 4.69 -4.33
C ALA A 69 9.47 3.24 -4.79
N PHE A 70 8.25 2.69 -4.60
CA PHE A 70 7.95 1.28 -4.87
C PHE A 70 8.41 0.80 -6.26
N VAL A 71 8.06 1.53 -7.31
CA VAL A 71 8.44 1.18 -8.70
C VAL A 71 9.93 1.40 -8.97
N HIS A 72 10.56 2.39 -8.32
CA HIS A 72 12.01 2.57 -8.39
C HIS A 72 12.72 1.35 -7.81
N CYS A 73 12.33 0.92 -6.61
CA CYS A 73 12.87 -0.27 -5.97
C CYS A 73 12.68 -1.53 -6.84
N CYS A 74 11.50 -1.75 -7.43
CA CYS A 74 11.25 -2.86 -8.36
C CYS A 74 12.13 -2.85 -9.64
N LYS A 75 12.53 -1.68 -10.15
CA LYS A 75 13.34 -1.54 -11.38
C LYS A 75 14.85 -1.49 -11.11
N THR A 76 15.23 -1.02 -9.93
CA THR A 76 16.63 -0.88 -9.49
C THR A 76 17.15 -2.17 -8.83
N PHE A 77 16.36 -2.80 -7.95
CA PHE A 77 16.77 -3.93 -7.12
C PHE A 77 16.03 -5.23 -7.51
N PRO A 78 16.67 -6.18 -8.22
CA PRO A 78 15.98 -7.38 -8.72
C PRO A 78 15.31 -8.23 -7.63
N LEU A 79 15.95 -8.37 -6.47
CA LEU A 79 15.43 -9.12 -5.32
C LEU A 79 14.12 -8.55 -4.78
N PHE A 80 13.90 -7.23 -4.90
CA PHE A 80 12.71 -6.56 -4.38
C PHE A 80 11.42 -7.07 -5.04
N THR A 81 11.50 -7.50 -6.31
CA THR A 81 10.36 -8.10 -7.04
C THR A 81 9.98 -9.52 -6.59
N GLN A 82 10.77 -10.13 -5.69
CA GLN A 82 10.54 -11.48 -5.14
C GLN A 82 9.96 -11.46 -3.72
N ILE A 83 9.81 -10.27 -3.13
CA ILE A 83 9.22 -10.08 -1.80
C ILE A 83 7.69 -9.95 -1.96
N PRO A 84 6.86 -10.70 -1.22
CA PRO A 84 5.41 -10.56 -1.30
C PRO A 84 4.95 -9.22 -0.72
N VAL A 85 4.07 -8.53 -1.46
CA VAL A 85 3.56 -7.19 -1.14
C VAL A 85 2.06 -7.26 -0.87
N TYR A 86 1.57 -6.60 0.17
CA TYR A 86 0.16 -6.58 0.57
C TYR A 86 -0.40 -5.16 0.64
N ALA A 87 -1.58 -4.97 0.03
CA ALA A 87 -2.30 -3.70 0.02
C ALA A 87 -3.81 -3.95 -0.23
N THR A 88 -4.65 -2.92 -0.06
CA THR A 88 -6.07 -3.00 -0.48
C THR A 88 -6.23 -2.74 -1.97
N SER A 89 -7.34 -3.20 -2.55
CA SER A 89 -7.64 -3.01 -3.97
C SER A 89 -7.61 -1.54 -4.45
N PRO A 90 -8.09 -0.53 -3.69
CA PRO A 90 -7.95 0.86 -4.09
C PRO A 90 -6.50 1.36 -4.03
N ILE A 91 -5.70 0.97 -3.03
CA ILE A 91 -4.27 1.37 -2.97
C ILE A 91 -3.54 0.90 -4.23
N ILE A 92 -3.77 -0.35 -4.65
CA ILE A 92 -3.18 -0.92 -5.87
C ILE A 92 -3.63 -0.15 -7.12
N ALA A 93 -4.92 0.11 -7.27
CA ALA A 93 -5.46 0.75 -8.48
C ALA A 93 -5.10 2.24 -8.57
N LEU A 94 -5.24 2.98 -7.46
CA LEU A 94 -5.01 4.42 -7.35
C LEU A 94 -3.50 4.74 -7.31
N GLY A 95 -2.70 3.95 -6.59
CA GLY A 95 -1.24 4.05 -6.58
C GLY A 95 -0.62 3.81 -7.97
N ARG A 96 -1.20 2.90 -8.75
CA ARG A 96 -0.81 2.69 -10.15
C ARG A 96 -1.06 3.93 -11.01
N THR A 97 -2.21 4.60 -10.86
CA THR A 97 -2.48 5.87 -11.57
C THR A 97 -1.59 7.02 -11.10
N LEU A 98 -1.32 7.11 -9.80
CA LEU A 98 -0.43 8.10 -9.21
C LEU A 98 0.97 8.01 -9.82
N LEU A 99 1.60 6.84 -9.76
CA LEU A 99 2.95 6.66 -10.27
C LEU A 99 3.02 6.82 -11.80
N GLN A 100 1.95 6.47 -12.54
CA GLN A 100 1.87 6.77 -13.98
C GLN A 100 1.78 8.27 -14.32
N ASP A 101 1.20 9.12 -13.47
CA ASP A 101 1.25 10.58 -13.65
C ASP A 101 2.61 11.13 -13.19
N LEU A 102 3.10 10.70 -12.01
CA LEU A 102 4.36 11.12 -11.42
C LEU A 102 5.55 10.87 -12.36
N TYR A 103 5.71 9.66 -12.92
CA TYR A 103 6.78 9.37 -13.89
C TYR A 103 6.57 10.02 -15.27
N ALA A 104 5.35 10.43 -15.61
CA ALA A 104 5.08 11.18 -16.84
C ALA A 104 5.23 12.70 -16.68
N SER A 105 5.23 13.20 -15.44
CA SER A 105 5.23 14.62 -15.09
C SER A 105 6.50 15.10 -14.37
N SER A 106 7.27 14.21 -13.72
CA SER A 106 8.56 14.50 -13.07
C SER A 106 9.72 13.76 -13.74
N PRO A 107 10.61 14.45 -14.47
CA PRO A 107 11.84 13.85 -14.99
C PRO A 107 12.82 13.38 -13.89
N LEU A 108 12.75 13.98 -12.68
CA LEU A 108 13.63 13.65 -11.56
C LEU A 108 13.31 12.29 -10.94
N ALA A 109 12.03 11.86 -10.94
CA ALA A 109 11.62 10.56 -10.42
C ALA A 109 12.32 9.38 -11.12
N ALA A 110 12.82 9.57 -12.35
CA ALA A 110 13.62 8.57 -13.06
C ALA A 110 15.01 8.33 -12.41
N THR A 111 15.54 9.30 -11.66
CA THR A 111 16.87 9.33 -11.01
C THR A 111 18.07 9.28 -11.96
N PHE A 112 19.26 9.51 -11.42
CA PHE A 112 20.53 9.63 -12.15
C PHE A 112 21.30 8.30 -12.20
N LEU A 113 22.23 8.16 -13.15
CA LEU A 113 23.19 7.04 -13.14
C LEU A 113 24.10 7.09 -11.89
N PRO A 114 24.23 5.98 -11.13
CA PRO A 114 25.19 5.89 -10.05
C PRO A 114 26.64 6.05 -10.55
N LYS A 115 27.37 7.06 -10.05
CA LYS A 115 28.75 7.34 -10.48
C LYS A 115 29.70 6.13 -10.32
N ALA A 116 29.49 5.30 -9.29
CA ALA A 116 30.27 4.10 -9.03
C ALA A 116 30.27 3.10 -10.20
N SER A 117 29.23 3.07 -11.05
CA SER A 117 29.17 2.15 -12.20
C SER A 117 30.05 2.56 -13.39
N ILE A 118 30.75 3.70 -13.30
CA ILE A 118 31.60 4.26 -14.36
C ILE A 118 33.08 4.27 -13.93
N SER A 119 33.38 4.01 -12.64
CA SER A 119 34.72 4.11 -12.05
C SER A 119 35.11 2.80 -11.35
N GLU A 120 35.87 1.97 -12.08
CA GLU A 120 36.48 0.68 -11.68
C GLU A 120 35.55 -0.48 -11.25
N PRO A 121 35.74 -1.70 -11.81
CA PRO A 121 35.01 -2.89 -11.38
C PRO A 121 35.58 -3.45 -10.07
N GLY A 122 35.23 -2.83 -8.94
CA GLY A 122 35.62 -3.33 -7.61
C GLY A 122 35.30 -2.44 -6.41
N ALA A 123 34.91 -1.17 -6.61
CA ALA A 123 34.61 -0.27 -5.51
C ALA A 123 33.26 -0.58 -4.83
N SER A 124 33.23 -0.52 -3.49
CA SER A 124 32.02 -0.62 -2.68
C SER A 124 31.19 0.68 -2.73
N THR A 125 29.93 0.62 -2.29
CA THR A 125 28.85 1.58 -2.60
C THR A 125 28.91 2.94 -1.88
N SER A 126 30.08 3.39 -1.42
CA SER A 126 30.26 4.58 -0.57
C SER A 126 30.62 5.89 -1.31
N ALA A 127 30.49 5.94 -2.64
CA ALA A 127 30.96 7.05 -3.48
C ALA A 127 29.86 7.98 -4.07
N ALA A 128 28.63 7.95 -3.54
CA ALA A 128 27.53 8.80 -4.02
C ALA A 128 27.70 10.31 -3.70
N SER A 129 28.51 10.63 -2.68
CA SER A 129 28.64 11.96 -2.06
C SER A 129 29.14 13.10 -2.96
N ALA A 130 29.75 12.79 -4.12
CA ALA A 130 30.30 13.78 -5.05
C ALA A 130 29.38 14.08 -6.25
N ALA A 131 28.08 13.78 -6.18
CA ALA A 131 27.13 13.93 -7.29
C ALA A 131 26.24 15.19 -7.20
N ALA A 132 25.66 15.47 -6.03
CA ALA A 132 24.68 16.55 -5.84
C ALA A 132 25.29 17.97 -5.77
N SER A 133 26.62 18.09 -5.67
CA SER A 133 27.32 19.32 -5.29
C SER A 133 28.05 20.00 -6.47
N VAL A 134 27.34 20.40 -7.53
CA VAL A 134 27.91 21.25 -8.60
C VAL A 134 26.91 22.31 -9.08
N THR A 135 27.01 23.52 -8.53
CA THR A 135 26.54 24.75 -9.17
C THR A 135 27.73 25.62 -9.55
N ASP A 136 27.86 25.90 -10.85
CA ASP A 136 28.50 27.09 -11.43
C ASP A 136 29.92 27.44 -10.94
N GLY A 137 30.88 26.55 -11.19
CA GLY A 137 32.28 26.90 -11.38
C GLY A 137 32.65 26.86 -12.86
N GLU A 138 32.92 28.01 -13.48
CA GLU A 138 33.34 28.10 -14.89
C GLU A 138 34.77 27.56 -15.06
N GLY A 139 34.94 26.28 -15.45
CA GLY A 139 36.29 25.79 -15.79
C GLY A 139 36.60 24.29 -15.75
N ASN A 140 35.68 23.37 -16.05
CA ASN A 140 36.10 22.03 -16.51
C ASN A 140 34.99 21.27 -17.25
N THR A 141 35.23 20.88 -18.51
CA THR A 141 34.17 20.52 -19.47
C THR A 141 34.00 19.03 -19.79
N ALA A 142 34.79 18.14 -19.18
CA ALA A 142 34.76 16.70 -19.51
C ALA A 142 34.13 15.79 -18.43
N ALA A 143 34.34 16.07 -17.14
CA ALA A 143 33.98 15.15 -16.04
C ALA A 143 32.56 15.32 -15.46
N SER A 144 31.79 16.30 -15.95
CA SER A 144 30.52 16.73 -15.36
C SER A 144 29.26 16.17 -16.05
N SER A 145 29.39 15.57 -17.24
CA SER A 145 28.26 15.05 -18.03
C SER A 145 27.60 13.81 -17.41
N ALA A 146 28.40 12.86 -16.93
CA ALA A 146 27.92 11.58 -16.37
C ALA A 146 26.89 11.75 -15.23
N GLY A 147 27.04 12.79 -14.40
CA GLY A 147 26.11 13.10 -13.32
C GLY A 147 24.77 13.69 -13.74
N ARG A 148 24.54 13.94 -15.04
CA ARG A 148 23.29 14.46 -15.59
C ARG A 148 22.49 13.43 -16.38
N ILE A 149 23.06 12.24 -16.64
CA ILE A 149 22.39 11.15 -17.35
C ILE A 149 21.31 10.55 -16.44
N LEU A 150 20.07 10.53 -16.92
CA LEU A 150 18.94 9.91 -16.23
C LEU A 150 18.89 8.40 -16.54
N LEU A 151 18.47 7.60 -15.56
CA LEU A 151 18.02 6.25 -15.82
C LEU A 151 16.73 6.27 -16.67
N GLN A 152 16.47 5.20 -17.42
CA GLN A 152 15.24 5.12 -18.21
C GLN A 152 14.02 4.97 -17.28
N PRO A 153 13.05 5.90 -17.30
CA PRO A 153 11.87 5.81 -16.46
C PRO A 153 11.11 4.50 -16.69
N PRO A 154 10.33 4.04 -15.70
CA PRO A 154 9.50 2.85 -15.84
C PRO A 154 8.40 3.09 -16.89
N THR A 155 8.18 2.13 -17.79
CA THR A 155 7.07 2.22 -18.75
C THR A 155 5.73 1.99 -18.05
N THR A 156 4.63 2.44 -18.65
CA THR A 156 3.27 2.18 -18.13
C THR A 156 2.98 0.69 -17.95
N GLU A 157 3.56 -0.16 -18.80
CA GLU A 157 3.50 -1.63 -18.74
C GLU A 157 4.41 -2.23 -17.64
N GLU A 158 5.60 -1.66 -17.40
CA GLU A 158 6.44 -2.03 -16.26
C GLU A 158 5.70 -1.72 -14.94
N ILE A 159 5.14 -0.51 -14.81
CA ILE A 159 4.31 -0.13 -13.65
C ILE A 159 3.14 -1.11 -13.51
N ALA A 160 2.40 -1.40 -14.60
CA ALA A 160 1.27 -2.34 -14.54
C ALA A 160 1.70 -3.76 -14.09
N ARG A 161 2.86 -4.25 -14.54
CA ARG A 161 3.42 -5.54 -14.10
C ARG A 161 3.82 -5.52 -12.63
N TYR A 162 4.54 -4.51 -12.14
CA TYR A 162 4.92 -4.44 -10.73
C TYR A 162 3.70 -4.38 -9.79
N PHE A 163 2.65 -3.63 -10.16
CA PHE A 163 1.40 -3.60 -9.38
C PHE A 163 0.60 -4.91 -9.45
N SER A 164 0.83 -5.77 -10.46
CA SER A 164 0.22 -7.11 -10.52
C SER A 164 0.85 -8.14 -9.59
N LEU A 165 2.02 -7.83 -8.99
CA LEU A 165 2.67 -8.64 -7.96
C LEU A 165 2.11 -8.36 -6.54
N ILE A 166 1.30 -7.31 -6.37
CA ILE A 166 0.73 -6.94 -5.07
C ILE A 166 -0.52 -7.77 -4.79
N HIS A 167 -0.54 -8.47 -3.66
CA HIS A 167 -1.69 -9.25 -3.20
C HIS A 167 -2.79 -8.31 -2.64
N PRO A 168 -4.01 -8.30 -3.22
CA PRO A 168 -5.11 -7.49 -2.74
C PRO A 168 -5.77 -8.11 -1.51
N LEU A 169 -5.91 -7.34 -0.43
CA LEU A 169 -6.68 -7.71 0.77
C LEU A 169 -7.96 -6.86 0.89
N LYS A 170 -8.98 -7.39 1.59
CA LYS A 170 -10.18 -6.64 2.02
C LYS A 170 -10.09 -6.24 3.49
N TYR A 171 -10.82 -5.19 3.89
CA TYR A 171 -10.87 -4.75 5.28
C TYR A 171 -11.44 -5.83 6.22
N SER A 172 -10.94 -5.85 7.46
CA SER A 172 -11.29 -6.79 8.54
C SER A 172 -11.10 -8.28 8.21
N GLN A 173 -10.45 -8.61 7.09
CA GLN A 173 -10.10 -9.98 6.72
C GLN A 173 -8.72 -10.35 7.29
N PRO A 174 -8.63 -11.31 8.24
CA PRO A 174 -7.34 -11.83 8.68
C PRO A 174 -6.71 -12.68 7.56
N HIS A 175 -5.43 -12.41 7.28
CA HIS A 175 -4.66 -13.08 6.24
C HIS A 175 -3.34 -13.61 6.82
N GLN A 176 -2.94 -14.82 6.42
CA GLN A 176 -1.63 -15.38 6.73
C GLN A 176 -0.72 -15.17 5.51
N PRO A 177 0.35 -14.36 5.62
CA PRO A 177 1.20 -14.03 4.48
C PRO A 177 2.07 -15.19 4.00
N LEU A 178 2.51 -15.10 2.75
CA LEU A 178 3.51 -15.97 2.15
C LEU A 178 4.91 -15.54 2.61
N SER A 179 5.82 -16.49 2.82
CA SER A 179 7.24 -16.22 3.08
C SER A 179 7.97 -15.83 1.79
N SER A 180 8.81 -14.78 1.81
CA SER A 180 9.76 -14.53 0.72
C SER A 180 10.81 -15.65 0.62
N PRO A 181 11.42 -15.90 -0.56
CA PRO A 181 12.41 -16.97 -0.75
C PRO A 181 13.66 -16.89 0.13
N PHE A 182 13.90 -15.74 0.77
CA PHE A 182 15.08 -15.44 1.59
C PHE A 182 14.74 -15.32 3.09
N SER A 183 13.48 -15.54 3.47
CA SER A 183 12.97 -15.31 4.82
C SER A 183 12.69 -16.60 5.60
N PRO A 184 12.73 -16.57 6.95
CA PRO A 184 12.23 -17.66 7.78
C PRO A 184 10.72 -17.88 7.59
N PRO A 185 10.19 -19.09 7.87
CA PRO A 185 8.78 -19.39 7.72
C PRO A 185 7.91 -18.55 8.68
N LEU A 186 6.87 -17.91 8.16
CA LEU A 186 6.01 -16.92 8.85
C LEU A 186 4.99 -17.55 9.82
N ASN A 187 5.41 -18.57 10.56
CA ASN A 187 4.54 -19.43 11.37
C ASN A 187 3.83 -18.65 12.48
N GLY A 188 2.51 -18.48 12.34
CA GLY A 188 1.68 -17.79 13.33
C GLY A 188 1.60 -16.26 13.16
N LEU A 189 2.14 -15.72 12.07
CA LEU A 189 1.91 -14.32 11.67
C LEU A 189 0.53 -14.17 11.01
N THR A 190 -0.25 -13.20 11.48
CA THR A 190 -1.56 -12.83 10.90
C THR A 190 -1.62 -11.32 10.69
N LEU A 191 -2.04 -10.92 9.49
CA LEU A 191 -2.20 -9.53 9.06
C LEU A 191 -3.69 -9.23 8.89
N THR A 192 -4.17 -8.11 9.45
CA THR A 192 -5.55 -7.63 9.22
C THR A 192 -5.53 -6.14 8.92
N ALA A 193 -6.13 -5.73 7.80
CA ALA A 193 -6.25 -4.32 7.42
C ALA A 193 -7.59 -3.74 7.92
N TYR A 194 -7.57 -2.55 8.53
CA TYR A 194 -8.75 -1.78 8.95
C TYR A 194 -8.76 -0.41 8.27
N ASN A 195 -9.92 0.22 8.10
CA ASN A 195 -10.00 1.53 7.45
C ASN A 195 -9.29 2.64 8.27
N ALA A 196 -8.38 3.38 7.63
CA ALA A 196 -7.67 4.52 8.20
C ALA A 196 -8.44 5.86 8.07
N GLY A 197 -9.37 5.99 7.12
CA GLY A 197 -10.17 7.20 6.93
C GLY A 197 -9.45 8.44 6.35
N HIS A 198 -8.16 8.34 6.02
CA HIS A 198 -7.39 9.41 5.36
C HIS A 198 -7.54 9.40 3.82
N THR A 199 -7.56 8.19 3.22
CA THR A 199 -7.69 7.97 1.77
C THR A 199 -8.66 6.82 1.49
N VAL A 200 -9.28 6.80 0.31
CA VAL A 200 -10.06 5.63 -0.15
C VAL A 200 -9.16 4.39 -0.15
N GLY A 201 -9.60 3.31 0.52
CA GLY A 201 -8.81 2.09 0.71
C GLY A 201 -7.65 2.17 1.70
N GLY A 202 -7.38 3.32 2.32
CA GLY A 202 -6.25 3.50 3.25
C GLY A 202 -6.35 2.59 4.49
N THR A 203 -5.20 2.06 4.97
CA THR A 203 -5.19 0.99 5.98
C THR A 203 -4.45 1.31 7.28
N ILE A 204 -5.12 1.06 8.41
CA ILE A 204 -4.47 0.72 9.68
C ILE A 204 -4.14 -0.78 9.62
N TRP A 205 -2.89 -1.16 9.85
CA TRP A 205 -2.48 -2.57 9.90
C TRP A 205 -2.48 -3.10 11.33
N HIS A 206 -3.20 -4.18 11.57
CA HIS A 206 -3.06 -5.01 12.76
C HIS A 206 -2.20 -6.23 12.42
N ILE A 207 -1.09 -6.38 13.13
CA ILE A 207 -0.07 -7.40 12.91
C ILE A 207 0.01 -8.21 14.18
N GLN A 208 -0.45 -9.46 14.14
CA GLN A 208 -0.45 -10.37 15.26
C GLN A 208 0.57 -11.49 15.02
N HIS A 209 1.51 -11.67 15.94
CA HIS A 209 2.52 -12.71 15.89
C HIS A 209 2.60 -13.42 17.24
N GLY A 210 2.00 -14.61 17.33
CA GLY A 210 1.83 -15.34 18.59
C GLY A 210 1.03 -14.52 19.63
N MET A 211 1.73 -13.91 20.58
CA MET A 211 1.18 -13.02 21.62
C MET A 211 1.56 -11.54 21.46
N GLU A 212 2.41 -11.20 20.49
CA GLU A 212 2.70 -9.81 20.13
C GLU A 212 1.57 -9.29 19.22
N SER A 213 0.88 -8.22 19.64
CA SER A 213 -0.20 -7.58 18.89
C SER A 213 0.19 -6.13 18.62
N ILE A 214 0.61 -5.85 17.39
CA ILE A 214 1.10 -4.55 16.95
C ILE A 214 0.02 -3.89 16.10
N VAL A 215 -0.24 -2.60 16.34
CA VAL A 215 -1.13 -1.79 15.50
C VAL A 215 -0.31 -0.66 14.88
N TYR A 216 -0.29 -0.61 13.56
CA TYR A 216 0.38 0.42 12.77
C TYR A 216 -0.66 1.35 12.16
N ALA A 217 -0.72 2.58 12.68
CA ALA A 217 -1.72 3.59 12.34
C ALA A 217 -1.03 4.96 12.18
N VAL A 218 -0.29 5.13 11.09
CA VAL A 218 0.40 6.40 10.78
C VAL A 218 -0.63 7.47 10.38
N ASP A 219 -0.99 7.58 9.10
CA ASP A 219 -1.83 8.69 8.63
C ASP A 219 -3.32 8.28 8.57
N TRP A 220 -4.07 8.56 9.64
CA TRP A 220 -5.49 8.20 9.82
C TRP A 220 -6.33 9.38 10.32
N ASN A 221 -7.66 9.30 10.17
CA ASN A 221 -8.60 10.36 10.52
C ASN A 221 -9.92 9.78 11.08
N GLN A 222 -10.38 10.25 12.24
CA GLN A 222 -11.64 9.79 12.84
C GLN A 222 -12.90 10.44 12.24
N ALA A 223 -12.79 11.64 11.67
CA ALA A 223 -13.92 12.36 11.11
C ALA A 223 -14.38 11.71 9.79
N ARG A 224 -15.70 11.55 9.62
CA ARG A 224 -16.29 11.13 8.33
C ARG A 224 -16.25 12.30 7.35
N GLU A 225 -15.68 12.07 6.17
CA GLU A 225 -15.62 13.05 5.10
C GLU A 225 -16.80 12.89 4.13
N SER A 226 -16.73 13.48 2.92
CA SER A 226 -17.75 13.28 1.88
C SER A 226 -17.61 11.91 1.24
N VAL A 227 -16.37 11.56 0.86
CA VAL A 227 -16.02 10.34 0.13
C VAL A 227 -15.50 9.25 1.04
N VAL A 228 -14.74 9.62 2.08
CA VAL A 228 -14.01 8.67 2.92
C VAL A 228 -14.69 8.49 4.28
N ALA A 229 -15.05 7.24 4.59
CA ALA A 229 -15.52 6.88 5.93
C ALA A 229 -14.41 7.05 6.97
N GLY A 230 -14.74 7.54 8.16
CA GLY A 230 -13.76 7.73 9.25
C GLY A 230 -13.14 6.42 9.74
N ALA A 231 -11.99 6.54 10.41
CA ALA A 231 -11.16 5.42 10.87
C ALA A 231 -11.96 4.39 11.71
N ALA A 232 -11.71 3.11 11.43
CA ALA A 232 -12.37 1.96 12.03
C ALA A 232 -11.81 1.60 13.43
N TRP A 233 -11.65 2.61 14.31
CA TRP A 233 -11.29 2.37 15.71
C TRP A 233 -12.46 1.81 16.53
N PHE A 234 -13.69 2.23 16.22
CA PHE A 234 -14.91 1.83 16.91
C PHE A 234 -15.67 0.73 16.17
N GLY A 235 -16.41 -0.09 16.91
CA GLY A 235 -17.34 -1.07 16.31
C GLY A 235 -18.40 -0.40 15.43
N GLY A 236 -18.78 -1.07 14.33
CA GLY A 236 -19.61 -0.52 13.25
C GLY A 236 -21.06 -0.18 13.61
N SER A 237 -21.80 0.28 12.58
CA SER A 237 -23.13 0.92 12.57
C SER A 237 -24.30 0.06 13.09
N GLY A 238 -24.22 -0.37 14.36
CA GLY A 238 -25.28 -1.12 15.06
C GLY A 238 -25.01 -1.42 16.54
N ALA A 239 -23.75 -1.35 16.99
CA ALA A 239 -23.39 -1.45 18.41
C ALA A 239 -23.36 -0.06 19.09
N SER A 240 -23.38 -0.03 20.43
CA SER A 240 -23.29 1.21 21.22
C SER A 240 -21.90 1.87 21.07
N GLY A 241 -21.75 2.71 20.04
CA GLY A 241 -20.48 3.20 19.49
C GLY A 241 -19.65 4.11 20.41
N ALA A 242 -19.05 3.53 21.45
CA ALA A 242 -18.04 4.16 22.29
C ALA A 242 -16.88 3.20 22.68
N GLU A 243 -16.96 1.93 22.28
CA GLU A 243 -15.93 0.92 22.56
C GLU A 243 -15.06 0.65 21.31
N VAL A 244 -13.75 0.61 21.53
CA VAL A 244 -12.75 0.28 20.50
C VAL A 244 -12.88 -1.20 20.11
N ILE A 245 -12.71 -1.51 18.82
CA ILE A 245 -12.73 -2.88 18.29
C ILE A 245 -11.82 -3.79 19.12
N GLU A 246 -12.32 -4.97 19.50
CA GLU A 246 -11.65 -5.88 20.44
C GLU A 246 -10.23 -6.26 19.99
N GLN A 247 -10.03 -6.49 18.70
CA GLN A 247 -8.71 -6.79 18.11
C GLN A 247 -7.70 -5.61 18.19
N LEU A 248 -8.19 -4.37 18.22
CA LEU A 248 -7.37 -3.16 18.28
C LEU A 248 -7.17 -2.63 19.72
N ARG A 249 -7.74 -3.32 20.72
CA ARG A 249 -7.74 -2.89 22.13
C ARG A 249 -6.57 -3.48 22.90
N LYS A 250 -5.88 -2.64 23.68
CA LYS A 250 -4.69 -2.97 24.48
C LYS A 250 -3.55 -3.67 23.69
N PRO A 251 -3.14 -3.13 22.52
CA PRO A 251 -2.04 -3.70 21.75
C PRO A 251 -0.72 -3.65 22.54
N THR A 252 0.19 -4.57 22.21
CA THR A 252 1.57 -4.62 22.70
C THR A 252 2.30 -3.32 22.33
N ALA A 253 2.13 -2.88 21.08
CA ALA A 253 2.62 -1.60 20.59
C ALA A 253 1.60 -0.94 19.65
N LEU A 254 1.45 0.38 19.76
CA LEU A 254 0.77 1.23 18.78
C LEU A 254 1.82 2.15 18.14
N VAL A 255 1.98 2.07 16.82
CA VAL A 255 2.75 3.05 16.02
C VAL A 255 1.77 4.10 15.50
N CYS A 256 2.01 5.38 15.80
CA CYS A 256 1.13 6.48 15.41
C CYS A 256 1.90 7.64 14.79
N SER A 257 1.33 8.29 13.76
CA SER A 257 1.83 9.56 13.25
C SER A 257 1.62 10.67 14.28
N THR A 258 2.51 11.64 14.32
CA THR A 258 2.37 12.90 15.08
C THR A 258 1.85 14.06 14.22
N ARG A 259 1.75 13.86 12.90
CA ARG A 259 1.31 14.87 11.92
C ARG A 259 -0.14 15.27 12.17
N GLY A 260 -0.35 16.46 12.72
CA GLY A 260 -1.67 16.95 13.10
C GLY A 260 -1.95 16.92 14.61
N GLY A 261 -1.00 16.46 15.43
CA GLY A 261 -1.15 16.40 16.90
C GLY A 261 -1.42 17.75 17.56
N ASP A 262 -0.95 18.85 16.98
CA ASP A 262 -1.22 20.22 17.44
C ASP A 262 -2.39 20.93 16.72
N LYS A 263 -3.03 20.27 15.74
CA LYS A 263 -4.21 20.82 15.04
C LYS A 263 -5.45 20.75 15.92
N PHE A 264 -6.16 21.88 16.03
CA PHE A 264 -7.51 21.94 16.61
C PHE A 264 -8.56 21.87 15.50
N ALA A 265 -9.55 20.98 15.63
CA ALA A 265 -10.69 20.95 14.71
C ALA A 265 -11.48 22.27 14.72
N LEU A 266 -11.79 22.77 13.52
CA LEU A 266 -12.57 24.01 13.30
C LEU A 266 -13.93 23.97 14.05
N PRO A 267 -14.35 25.05 14.73
CA PRO A 267 -15.65 25.12 15.40
C PRO A 267 -16.79 25.15 14.36
N GLY A 268 -17.40 23.99 14.13
CA GLY A 268 -18.33 23.73 13.02
C GLY A 268 -17.97 22.49 12.19
N GLY A 269 -16.79 21.91 12.42
CA GLY A 269 -16.32 20.66 11.81
C GLY A 269 -16.21 20.74 10.28
N ARG A 270 -16.40 19.59 9.63
CA ARG A 270 -16.36 19.46 8.15
C ARG A 270 -17.22 20.52 7.45
N LYS A 271 -18.46 20.76 7.88
CA LYS A 271 -19.33 21.70 7.16
C LYS A 271 -18.73 23.11 7.10
N LYS A 272 -18.21 23.64 8.21
CA LYS A 272 -17.57 24.97 8.20
C LYS A 272 -16.28 25.00 7.38
N ARG A 273 -15.50 23.90 7.30
CA ARG A 273 -14.35 23.78 6.37
C ARG A 273 -14.83 23.88 4.91
N ASP A 274 -15.85 23.09 4.56
CA ASP A 274 -16.38 23.00 3.21
C ASP A 274 -17.05 24.32 2.77
N ASP A 275 -17.84 24.95 3.66
CA ASP A 275 -18.44 26.28 3.46
C ASP A 275 -17.35 27.36 3.22
N LEU A 276 -16.29 27.37 4.06
CA LEU A 276 -15.18 28.33 3.97
C LEU A 276 -14.37 28.19 2.67
N LEU A 277 -14.13 26.96 2.19
CA LEU A 277 -13.53 26.71 0.87
C LEU A 277 -14.36 27.36 -0.25
N LEU A 278 -15.68 27.17 -0.20
CA LEU A 278 -16.60 27.70 -1.21
C LEU A 278 -16.71 29.23 -1.16
N ASP A 279 -16.73 29.84 0.03
CA ASP A 279 -16.72 31.30 0.18
C ASP A 279 -15.41 31.94 -0.32
N MET A 280 -14.25 31.33 -0.08
CA MET A 280 -12.97 31.78 -0.66
C MET A 280 -12.99 31.73 -2.20
N ILE A 281 -13.54 30.66 -2.77
CA ILE A 281 -13.73 30.49 -4.21
C ILE A 281 -14.69 31.55 -4.76
N ARG A 282 -15.88 31.71 -4.17
CA ARG A 282 -16.87 32.74 -4.54
C ARG A 282 -16.25 34.14 -4.54
N SER A 283 -15.45 34.47 -3.52
CA SER A 283 -14.77 35.77 -3.39
C SER A 283 -13.77 36.05 -4.51
N SER A 284 -13.05 35.05 -5.04
CA SER A 284 -12.15 35.23 -6.19
C SER A 284 -12.91 35.26 -7.52
N LEU A 285 -13.88 34.35 -7.73
CA LEU A 285 -14.69 34.31 -8.96
C LEU A 285 -15.52 35.59 -9.16
N ALA A 286 -16.02 36.20 -8.07
CA ALA A 286 -16.71 37.50 -8.11
C ALA A 286 -15.81 38.67 -8.58
N LYS A 287 -14.49 38.53 -8.47
CA LYS A 287 -13.50 39.50 -8.99
C LYS A 287 -13.04 39.18 -10.42
N GLY A 288 -13.65 38.19 -11.08
CA GLY A 288 -13.20 37.65 -12.36
C GLY A 288 -11.90 36.86 -12.27
N GLY A 289 -11.47 36.47 -11.06
CA GLY A 289 -10.23 35.73 -10.84
C GLY A 289 -10.29 34.26 -11.28
N THR A 290 -9.11 33.68 -11.46
CA THR A 290 -8.89 32.24 -11.56
C THR A 290 -8.42 31.69 -10.22
N VAL A 291 -8.99 30.56 -9.79
CA VAL A 291 -8.53 29.83 -8.60
C VAL A 291 -7.71 28.60 -9.01
N LEU A 292 -6.53 28.44 -8.42
CA LEU A 292 -5.69 27.24 -8.54
C LEU A 292 -5.67 26.48 -7.20
N ILE A 293 -6.00 25.19 -7.26
CA ILE A 293 -5.99 24.26 -6.11
C ILE A 293 -4.96 23.15 -6.41
N PRO A 294 -3.72 23.25 -5.92
CA PRO A 294 -2.73 22.18 -6.01
C PRO A 294 -3.14 21.02 -5.11
N THR A 295 -3.26 19.82 -5.68
CA THR A 295 -3.65 18.61 -4.95
C THR A 295 -2.98 17.37 -5.56
N ASP A 296 -3.22 16.19 -4.98
CA ASP A 296 -2.62 14.94 -5.43
C ASP A 296 -3.37 14.32 -6.63
N THR A 297 -2.83 13.28 -7.26
CA THR A 297 -3.45 12.69 -8.47
C THR A 297 -4.58 11.69 -8.15
N SER A 298 -4.71 11.18 -6.92
CA SER A 298 -5.42 9.90 -6.69
C SER A 298 -6.24 9.73 -5.41
N ALA A 299 -6.04 10.54 -4.37
CA ALA A 299 -6.61 10.33 -3.03
C ALA A 299 -7.43 11.54 -2.52
N ARG A 300 -6.78 12.62 -2.09
CA ARG A 300 -7.45 13.82 -1.53
C ARG A 300 -8.22 14.59 -2.60
N VAL A 301 -7.75 14.53 -3.85
CA VAL A 301 -8.49 15.02 -5.03
C VAL A 301 -9.91 14.46 -5.13
N LEU A 302 -10.19 13.24 -4.67
CA LEU A 302 -11.53 12.65 -4.74
C LEU A 302 -12.53 13.41 -3.85
N GLU A 303 -12.11 13.78 -2.64
CA GLU A 303 -12.92 14.58 -1.69
C GLU A 303 -13.19 15.98 -2.25
N LEU A 304 -12.14 16.67 -2.72
CA LEU A 304 -12.24 18.02 -3.29
C LEU A 304 -13.14 18.06 -4.53
N VAL A 305 -12.93 17.14 -5.47
CA VAL A 305 -13.72 17.04 -6.71
C VAL A 305 -15.19 16.72 -6.41
N TYR A 306 -15.46 15.79 -5.48
CA TYR A 306 -16.83 15.46 -5.07
C TYR A 306 -17.53 16.65 -4.40
N ALA A 307 -16.87 17.35 -3.48
CA ALA A 307 -17.43 18.50 -2.77
C ALA A 307 -17.70 19.69 -3.72
N LEU A 308 -16.78 19.96 -4.65
CA LEU A 308 -16.91 21.05 -5.61
C LEU A 308 -17.99 20.77 -6.67
N GLU A 309 -18.09 19.56 -7.22
CA GLU A 309 -19.22 19.21 -8.11
C GLU A 309 -20.57 19.39 -7.39
N HIS A 310 -20.69 18.95 -6.13
CA HIS A 310 -21.94 19.12 -5.37
C HIS A 310 -22.30 20.60 -5.14
N ALA A 311 -21.33 21.43 -4.78
CA ALA A 311 -21.56 22.87 -4.67
C ALA A 311 -21.98 23.50 -6.00
N TRP A 312 -21.44 23.04 -7.15
CA TRP A 312 -21.88 23.49 -8.48
C TRP A 312 -23.28 22.98 -8.84
N ARG A 313 -23.64 21.73 -8.52
CA ARG A 313 -24.98 21.17 -8.69
C ARG A 313 -26.03 21.96 -7.88
N ASP A 314 -25.75 22.21 -6.61
CA ASP A 314 -26.64 22.96 -5.70
C ASP A 314 -26.83 24.41 -6.16
N VAL A 315 -25.74 25.09 -6.53
CA VAL A 315 -25.80 26.46 -7.07
C VAL A 315 -26.51 26.52 -8.42
N ALA A 316 -26.33 25.53 -9.29
CA ALA A 316 -27.06 25.45 -10.56
C ALA A 316 -28.58 25.29 -10.36
N GLY A 317 -29.01 24.55 -9.33
CA GLY A 317 -30.42 24.42 -8.95
C GLY A 317 -31.01 25.62 -8.19
N GLY A 318 -30.19 26.36 -7.43
CA GLY A 318 -30.59 27.56 -6.71
C GLY A 318 -30.78 28.79 -7.62
N ASN A 319 -31.74 29.67 -7.31
CA ASN A 319 -32.07 30.85 -8.14
C ASN A 319 -31.48 32.17 -7.61
N ASN A 320 -30.34 32.11 -6.92
CA ASN A 320 -29.70 33.28 -6.30
C ASN A 320 -28.95 34.15 -7.35
N GLU A 321 -29.16 35.46 -7.34
CA GLU A 321 -28.46 36.40 -8.24
C GLU A 321 -26.97 36.61 -7.85
N SER A 322 -26.62 36.46 -6.57
CA SER A 322 -25.23 36.47 -6.07
C SER A 322 -24.34 35.47 -6.79
N ASP A 323 -24.93 34.37 -7.27
CA ASP A 323 -24.22 33.19 -7.72
C ASP A 323 -24.04 33.14 -9.24
N ILE A 324 -24.45 34.20 -9.97
CA ILE A 324 -24.31 34.28 -11.44
C ILE A 324 -22.84 34.14 -11.87
N ALA A 325 -21.89 34.72 -11.12
CA ALA A 325 -20.46 34.57 -11.37
C ALA A 325 -19.98 33.11 -11.17
N PHE A 326 -20.53 32.40 -10.20
CA PHE A 326 -20.21 31.00 -9.87
C PHE A 326 -20.80 30.04 -10.93
N LYS A 327 -22.05 30.27 -11.35
CA LYS A 327 -22.72 29.53 -12.44
C LYS A 327 -22.00 29.66 -13.78
N ASN A 328 -21.43 30.84 -14.06
CA ASN A 328 -20.68 31.11 -15.29
C ASN A 328 -19.21 30.65 -15.22
N ALA A 329 -18.71 30.23 -14.04
CA ALA A 329 -17.34 29.79 -13.87
C ALA A 329 -17.14 28.32 -14.27
N GLY A 330 -16.08 28.06 -15.03
CA GLY A 330 -15.71 26.70 -15.43
C GLY A 330 -14.92 25.97 -14.34
N LEU A 331 -15.37 24.79 -13.95
CA LEU A 331 -14.68 23.92 -12.99
C LEU A 331 -13.87 22.86 -13.76
N TYR A 332 -12.57 22.74 -13.47
CA TYR A 332 -11.63 21.88 -14.21
C TYR A 332 -10.77 21.01 -13.29
N LEU A 333 -10.47 19.79 -13.74
CA LEU A 333 -9.50 18.87 -13.13
C LEU A 333 -8.36 18.57 -14.13
N ALA A 334 -7.14 19.01 -13.81
CA ALA A 334 -5.94 18.80 -14.61
C ALA A 334 -5.03 17.71 -14.00
N GLY A 335 -4.86 16.60 -14.71
CA GLY A 335 -3.97 15.48 -14.31
C GLY A 335 -3.83 14.47 -15.44
N ARG A 336 -2.62 13.96 -15.74
CA ARG A 336 -2.39 13.14 -16.96
C ARG A 336 -3.15 11.80 -17.00
N LYS A 337 -3.74 11.39 -15.87
CA LYS A 337 -4.57 10.18 -15.72
C LYS A 337 -5.95 10.46 -15.10
N ALA A 338 -6.37 11.72 -15.01
CA ALA A 338 -7.60 12.14 -14.32
C ALA A 338 -8.85 11.35 -14.74
N ASN A 339 -9.05 11.08 -16.03
CA ASN A 339 -10.20 10.29 -16.51
C ASN A 339 -10.15 8.83 -16.02
N THR A 340 -8.95 8.28 -15.84
CA THR A 340 -8.76 6.94 -15.29
C THR A 340 -8.94 6.92 -13.78
N THR A 341 -8.45 7.93 -13.04
CA THR A 341 -8.75 8.07 -11.60
C THR A 341 -10.26 8.15 -11.33
N MET A 342 -11.00 8.99 -12.08
CA MET A 342 -12.46 9.11 -11.91
C MET A 342 -13.21 7.82 -12.31
N ARG A 343 -12.75 7.10 -13.33
CA ARG A 343 -13.32 5.79 -13.72
C ARG A 343 -13.07 4.74 -12.65
N LEU A 344 -11.88 4.72 -12.03
CA LEU A 344 -11.57 3.82 -10.92
C LEU A 344 -12.41 4.13 -9.68
N ALA A 345 -12.60 5.41 -9.34
CA ALA A 345 -13.47 5.85 -8.25
C ALA A 345 -14.90 5.31 -8.41
N ARG A 346 -15.51 5.44 -9.61
CA ARG A 346 -16.83 4.85 -9.91
C ARG A 346 -16.88 3.33 -9.77
N SER A 347 -15.78 2.61 -10.01
CA SER A 347 -15.72 1.15 -9.85
C SER A 347 -15.46 0.67 -8.41
N MET A 348 -15.23 1.59 -7.46
CA MET A 348 -14.75 1.27 -6.10
C MET A 348 -15.63 1.87 -4.99
N LEU A 349 -16.91 2.09 -5.27
CA LEU A 349 -17.87 2.66 -4.31
C LEU A 349 -18.01 1.80 -3.02
N GLU A 350 -17.77 0.49 -3.07
CA GLU A 350 -17.74 -0.39 -1.88
C GLU A 350 -16.67 0.01 -0.83
N TRP A 351 -15.72 0.88 -1.19
CA TRP A 351 -14.63 1.38 -0.34
C TRP A 351 -14.85 2.81 0.16
N MET A 352 -16.00 3.41 -0.14
CA MET A 352 -16.35 4.80 0.19
C MET A 352 -17.32 4.87 1.37
N ASP A 353 -17.65 6.09 1.80
CA ASP A 353 -18.61 6.32 2.87
C ASP A 353 -20.02 5.79 2.51
N GLU A 354 -20.72 5.19 3.48
CA GLU A 354 -22.08 4.66 3.32
C GLU A 354 -23.06 5.64 2.63
N ASN A 355 -22.87 6.95 2.78
CA ASN A 355 -23.74 7.95 2.14
C ASN A 355 -23.60 7.95 0.60
N ILE A 356 -22.39 7.73 0.06
CA ILE A 356 -22.15 7.63 -1.39
C ILE A 356 -22.73 6.32 -1.95
N VAL A 357 -22.60 5.23 -1.20
CA VAL A 357 -23.22 3.94 -1.58
C VAL A 357 -24.75 4.10 -1.68
N ARG A 358 -25.37 4.80 -0.72
CA ARG A 358 -26.81 5.11 -0.73
C ARG A 358 -27.22 6.09 -1.83
N GLU A 359 -26.37 7.05 -2.21
CA GLU A 359 -26.62 7.93 -3.38
C GLU A 359 -26.67 7.09 -4.67
N PHE A 360 -25.73 6.14 -4.82
CA PHE A 360 -25.68 5.22 -5.95
C PHE A 360 -26.88 4.27 -5.99
N GLU A 361 -27.21 3.60 -4.88
CA GLU A 361 -28.39 2.75 -4.74
C GLU A 361 -29.70 3.51 -5.05
N ALA A 362 -29.79 4.78 -4.63
CA ALA A 362 -30.94 5.64 -4.91
C ALA A 362 -31.00 6.14 -6.37
N ALA A 363 -29.87 6.17 -7.09
CA ALA A 363 -29.83 6.49 -8.52
C ALA A 363 -30.19 5.27 -9.38
N GLU A 364 -29.64 4.09 -9.10
CA GLU A 364 -29.95 2.85 -9.85
C GLU A 364 -31.34 2.29 -9.55
N GLY A 365 -31.84 2.47 -8.32
CA GLY A 365 -33.14 1.95 -7.87
C GLY A 365 -34.38 2.55 -8.53
N VAL A 366 -34.22 3.44 -9.52
CA VAL A 366 -35.31 4.13 -10.22
C VAL A 366 -35.74 3.43 -11.52
N ASP A 367 -34.84 2.74 -12.23
CA ASP A 367 -35.07 2.32 -13.64
C ASP A 367 -35.03 0.79 -13.89
N THR A 368 -35.02 -0.08 -12.86
CA THR A 368 -34.73 -1.54 -13.03
C THR A 368 -35.81 -2.58 -12.66
N VAL A 369 -36.95 -2.23 -12.02
CA VAL A 369 -37.88 -3.25 -11.45
C VAL A 369 -39.27 -3.35 -12.09
N THR A 370 -39.85 -2.28 -12.67
CA THR A 370 -41.22 -2.35 -13.24
C THR A 370 -41.35 -1.73 -14.63
N GLY A 371 -41.15 -2.54 -15.67
CA GLY A 371 -41.47 -2.22 -17.07
C GLY A 371 -42.98 -2.21 -17.38
N GLN A 372 -43.79 -1.50 -16.59
CA GLN A 372 -45.22 -1.29 -16.86
C GLN A 372 -45.62 0.16 -16.55
N PRO A 373 -46.44 0.82 -17.41
CA PRO A 373 -47.04 2.10 -17.06
C PRO A 373 -48.09 1.89 -15.96
N GLN A 374 -47.93 2.55 -14.81
CA GLN A 374 -48.93 2.48 -13.75
C GLN A 374 -50.25 3.10 -14.21
N SER A 375 -51.30 2.28 -14.24
CA SER A 375 -52.67 2.72 -14.46
C SER A 375 -53.29 3.18 -13.13
N ASN A 376 -54.14 4.20 -13.19
CA ASN A 376 -54.78 4.79 -12.01
C ASN A 376 -55.59 3.75 -11.20
N ALA A 377 -55.38 3.71 -9.89
CA ALA A 377 -56.28 3.06 -8.93
C ALA A 377 -56.32 3.85 -7.62
N ASP A 378 -57.52 4.18 -7.14
CA ASP A 378 -57.74 4.93 -5.89
C ASP A 378 -57.38 4.12 -4.64
N GLY A 379 -56.75 4.79 -3.66
CA GLY A 379 -56.43 4.22 -2.33
C GLY A 379 -56.28 5.32 -1.29
N GLN A 380 -57.15 5.35 -0.28
CA GLN A 380 -57.35 6.53 0.57
C GLN A 380 -56.65 6.44 1.95
N ARG A 381 -56.06 7.57 2.40
CA ARG A 381 -55.49 7.84 3.76
C ARG A 381 -54.15 7.14 4.03
N SER A 382 -53.20 7.65 4.82
CA SER A 382 -53.06 8.86 5.65
C SER A 382 -51.56 9.25 5.59
N GLY A 383 -51.09 10.50 5.57
CA GLY A 383 -51.59 11.73 6.18
C GLY A 383 -50.48 12.33 7.04
N GLY A 384 -49.43 12.86 6.39
CA GLY A 384 -48.28 13.50 7.03
C GLY A 384 -47.63 14.48 6.05
N GLN A 385 -47.38 15.72 6.49
CA GLN A 385 -46.89 16.79 5.62
C GLN A 385 -45.36 16.86 5.61
N GLY A 386 -44.78 16.78 4.41
CA GLY A 386 -43.39 17.14 4.13
C GLY A 386 -43.26 17.51 2.65
N GLN A 387 -43.09 18.79 2.34
CA GLN A 387 -42.88 19.23 0.96
C GLN A 387 -41.40 19.10 0.58
N SER A 388 -41.06 18.11 -0.24
CA SER A 388 -39.90 18.18 -1.14
C SER A 388 -40.41 18.42 -2.56
N LYS A 389 -39.94 19.51 -3.20
CA LYS A 389 -40.18 19.72 -4.63
C LYS A 389 -39.35 18.69 -5.42
N GLY A 390 -39.84 18.29 -6.59
CA GLY A 390 -39.26 17.18 -7.36
C GLY A 390 -37.76 17.37 -7.64
N GLY A 391 -36.96 16.40 -7.21
CA GLY A 391 -35.55 16.34 -7.58
C GLY A 391 -35.38 16.04 -9.07
N SER A 392 -34.32 16.55 -9.66
CA SER A 392 -33.82 16.06 -10.96
C SER A 392 -33.51 14.56 -10.87
N LYS A 393 -33.63 13.82 -11.99
CA LYS A 393 -33.12 12.44 -12.09
C LYS A 393 -31.71 12.38 -11.48
N GLY A 394 -31.54 11.52 -10.47
CA GLY A 394 -30.29 11.38 -9.73
C GLY A 394 -29.15 10.98 -10.66
N LEU A 395 -28.05 11.72 -10.60
CA LEU A 395 -26.78 11.31 -11.18
C LEU A 395 -26.07 10.42 -10.17
N GLY A 396 -25.50 9.30 -10.61
CA GLY A 396 -24.65 8.50 -9.74
C GLY A 396 -23.42 9.29 -9.25
N PRO A 397 -22.87 8.97 -8.07
CA PRO A 397 -21.63 9.57 -7.58
C PRO A 397 -20.49 9.41 -8.59
N PHE A 398 -19.58 10.40 -8.63
CA PHE A 398 -18.49 10.49 -9.61
C PHE A 398 -18.92 10.50 -11.09
N THR A 399 -20.19 10.81 -11.39
CA THR A 399 -20.64 11.28 -12.72
C THR A 399 -20.82 12.80 -12.70
N PHE A 400 -19.93 13.50 -13.40
CA PHE A 400 -19.78 14.96 -13.28
C PHE A 400 -20.44 15.69 -14.45
N LYS A 401 -21.22 16.74 -14.16
CA LYS A 401 -21.76 17.65 -15.19
C LYS A 401 -21.00 18.97 -15.27
N HIS A 402 -20.38 19.41 -14.17
CA HIS A 402 -19.75 20.72 -14.07
C HIS A 402 -18.21 20.62 -14.13
N LEU A 403 -17.63 19.58 -13.51
CA LEU A 403 -16.21 19.27 -13.63
C LEU A 403 -15.82 18.86 -15.08
N ARG A 404 -14.80 19.51 -15.64
CA ARG A 404 -14.19 19.17 -16.94
C ARG A 404 -12.77 18.65 -16.78
N THR A 405 -12.47 17.46 -17.28
CA THR A 405 -11.14 16.84 -17.17
C THR A 405 -10.16 17.29 -18.26
N VAL A 406 -8.90 17.46 -17.88
CA VAL A 406 -7.82 17.97 -18.73
C VAL A 406 -6.56 17.11 -18.54
N GLU A 407 -6.30 16.21 -19.49
CA GLU A 407 -5.15 15.29 -19.43
C GLU A 407 -3.98 15.70 -20.35
N ARG A 408 -4.17 16.69 -21.22
CA ARG A 408 -3.16 17.19 -22.19
C ARG A 408 -2.79 18.64 -21.93
N ARG A 409 -1.50 18.94 -21.90
CA ARG A 409 -0.91 20.28 -21.73
C ARG A 409 -1.55 21.34 -22.63
N LYS A 410 -1.61 21.10 -23.95
CA LYS A 410 -2.22 22.05 -24.91
C LYS A 410 -3.71 22.33 -24.64
N ARG A 411 -4.46 21.42 -24.00
CA ARG A 411 -5.85 21.68 -23.58
C ARG A 411 -5.88 22.58 -22.33
N LEU A 412 -4.95 22.42 -21.41
CA LEU A 412 -4.78 23.29 -20.24
C LEU A 412 -4.40 24.72 -20.65
N GLU A 413 -3.42 24.88 -21.55
CA GLU A 413 -3.01 26.18 -22.10
C GLU A 413 -4.17 26.88 -22.83
N LYS A 414 -4.95 26.14 -23.66
CA LYS A 414 -6.18 26.64 -24.30
C LYS A 414 -7.23 27.10 -23.24
N VAL A 415 -7.40 26.37 -22.13
CA VAL A 415 -8.35 26.70 -21.05
C VAL A 415 -7.91 27.88 -20.17
N LEU A 416 -6.61 28.04 -19.94
CA LEU A 416 -6.02 29.14 -19.17
C LEU A 416 -6.04 30.47 -19.94
N THR A 417 -5.92 30.42 -21.27
CA THR A 417 -5.93 31.61 -22.14
C THR A 417 -7.33 32.25 -22.26
N ASP A 418 -8.40 31.47 -22.07
CA ASP A 418 -9.78 31.99 -22.01
C ASP A 418 -9.99 32.85 -20.76
N GLN A 419 -10.39 34.13 -20.91
CA GLN A 419 -10.52 35.06 -19.78
C GLN A 419 -11.77 34.87 -18.91
N ARG A 420 -12.55 33.80 -19.11
CA ARG A 420 -13.65 33.43 -18.21
C ARG A 420 -13.12 33.01 -16.82
N PRO A 421 -13.79 33.41 -15.72
CA PRO A 421 -13.45 32.94 -14.38
C PRO A 421 -13.53 31.41 -14.32
N LYS A 422 -12.59 30.79 -13.62
CA LYS A 422 -12.43 29.34 -13.60
C LYS A 422 -11.79 28.85 -12.30
N VAL A 423 -12.07 27.60 -11.93
CA VAL A 423 -11.41 26.90 -10.84
C VAL A 423 -10.69 25.68 -11.42
N ILE A 424 -9.39 25.58 -11.15
CA ILE A 424 -8.54 24.50 -11.65
C ILE A 424 -7.98 23.73 -10.45
N ILE A 425 -8.42 22.49 -10.32
CA ILE A 425 -7.82 21.48 -9.46
C ILE A 425 -6.71 20.83 -10.27
N ALA A 426 -5.47 20.79 -9.78
CA ALA A 426 -4.33 20.35 -10.59
C ALA A 426 -3.39 19.40 -9.83
N SER A 427 -2.86 18.37 -10.52
CA SER A 427 -1.88 17.46 -9.94
C SER A 427 -0.53 18.15 -9.74
N ASP A 428 -0.32 18.60 -8.50
CA ASP A 428 0.77 18.24 -7.59
C ASP A 428 0.66 19.13 -6.33
N THR A 429 0.81 18.54 -5.15
CA THR A 429 0.82 19.26 -3.87
C THR A 429 2.12 20.05 -3.64
N SER A 430 3.25 19.58 -4.17
CA SER A 430 4.56 20.22 -3.94
C SER A 430 4.81 21.45 -4.81
N LEU A 431 4.04 21.59 -5.90
CA LEU A 431 4.19 22.56 -7.00
C LEU A 431 5.49 22.43 -7.82
N ASP A 432 6.37 21.44 -7.55
CA ASP A 432 7.63 21.24 -8.29
C ASP A 432 7.45 20.54 -9.64
N TRP A 433 6.33 19.83 -9.84
CA TRP A 433 6.02 19.08 -11.06
C TRP A 433 4.54 19.15 -11.44
N GLY A 434 4.13 18.39 -12.47
CA GLY A 434 2.73 18.22 -12.85
C GLY A 434 2.04 19.47 -13.40
N PHE A 435 0.71 19.41 -13.52
CA PHE A 435 -0.08 20.51 -14.06
C PHE A 435 -0.29 21.65 -13.07
N ALA A 436 -0.06 21.44 -11.77
CA ALA A 436 -0.12 22.52 -10.79
C ALA A 436 0.96 23.57 -11.05
N LYS A 437 2.19 23.14 -11.36
CA LYS A 437 3.31 24.00 -11.78
C LYS A 437 3.04 24.74 -13.09
N GLU A 438 2.47 24.05 -14.09
CA GLU A 438 2.13 24.67 -15.39
C GLU A 438 1.00 25.70 -15.27
N SER A 439 0.01 25.42 -14.42
CA SER A 439 -1.07 26.36 -14.10
C SER A 439 -0.55 27.58 -13.34
N LEU A 440 0.32 27.37 -12.33
CA LEU A 440 0.91 28.46 -11.55
C LEU A 440 1.65 29.47 -12.45
N ARG A 441 2.42 29.00 -13.44
CA ARG A 441 3.14 29.84 -14.41
C ARG A 441 2.26 30.80 -15.22
N LEU A 442 0.97 30.50 -15.39
CA LEU A 442 0.03 31.31 -16.17
C LEU A 442 -0.97 32.08 -15.28
N ILE A 443 -1.04 31.74 -13.98
CA ILE A 443 -1.97 32.32 -13.01
C ILE A 443 -1.27 33.33 -12.07
N ALA A 444 0.02 33.15 -11.79
CA ALA A 444 0.76 33.87 -10.76
C ALA A 444 0.74 35.41 -10.90
N GLU A 445 0.80 35.95 -12.12
CA GLU A 445 0.89 37.39 -12.35
C GLU A 445 -0.41 38.16 -12.08
N GLY A 446 -1.56 37.48 -11.96
CA GLY A 446 -2.88 38.11 -11.84
C GLY A 446 -3.29 38.40 -10.39
N PRO A 447 -3.47 39.67 -9.96
CA PRO A 447 -3.75 40.03 -8.56
C PRO A 447 -5.17 39.68 -8.06
N ASN A 448 -6.08 39.32 -8.96
CA ASN A 448 -7.42 38.81 -8.62
C ASN A 448 -7.45 37.28 -8.50
N ASN A 449 -6.39 36.60 -8.95
CA ASN A 449 -6.27 35.15 -8.89
C ASN A 449 -5.95 34.68 -7.46
N LEU A 450 -6.32 33.45 -7.16
CA LEU A 450 -6.17 32.85 -5.83
C LEU A 450 -5.47 31.49 -5.95
N LEU A 451 -4.35 31.34 -5.23
CA LEU A 451 -3.73 30.04 -4.96
C LEU A 451 -4.23 29.55 -3.60
N LEU A 452 -4.94 28.42 -3.62
CA LEU A 452 -5.68 27.89 -2.49
C LEU A 452 -5.07 26.56 -2.05
N LEU A 453 -4.18 26.62 -1.06
CA LEU A 453 -3.44 25.46 -0.57
C LEU A 453 -4.36 24.57 0.28
N THR A 454 -4.38 23.27 0.01
CA THR A 454 -5.23 22.29 0.72
C THR A 454 -4.50 21.49 1.79
N GLU A 455 -3.18 21.62 1.87
CA GLU A 455 -2.32 20.88 2.78
C GLU A 455 -1.28 21.81 3.42
N ASN A 456 -0.79 21.45 4.60
CA ASN A 456 0.33 22.14 5.25
C ASN A 456 1.66 21.64 4.66
N LEU A 457 2.52 22.56 4.20
CA LEU A 457 3.81 22.29 3.57
C LEU A 457 5.00 22.83 4.39
N HIS A 458 4.81 23.00 5.70
CA HIS A 458 5.81 23.46 6.66
C HIS A 458 7.11 22.64 6.57
N LYS A 459 8.25 23.33 6.46
CA LYS A 459 9.60 22.79 6.59
C LYS A 459 10.34 23.66 7.60
N GLU A 460 11.17 23.05 8.45
CA GLU A 460 11.98 23.82 9.42
C GLU A 460 12.80 24.89 8.69
N ARG A 461 12.84 26.12 9.24
CA ARG A 461 13.84 27.10 8.79
C ARG A 461 15.23 26.52 9.05
N PRO A 462 16.10 26.35 8.03
CA PRO A 462 17.40 25.72 8.23
C PRO A 462 18.24 26.56 9.19
N SER A 463 18.63 25.96 10.32
CA SER A 463 19.63 26.56 11.21
C SER A 463 20.93 26.81 10.42
N ASP A 464 21.55 27.98 10.58
CA ASP A 464 22.67 28.48 9.76
C ASP A 464 23.89 27.54 9.60
N SER A 465 23.99 26.48 10.41
CA SER A 465 25.04 25.46 10.39
C SER A 465 24.83 24.30 9.40
N LYS A 466 23.68 24.19 8.72
CA LYS A 466 23.40 23.12 7.73
C LYS A 466 22.76 23.67 6.45
N LYS A 467 23.56 24.34 5.60
CA LYS A 467 23.14 24.86 4.29
C LYS A 467 23.41 23.93 3.10
N GLU A 468 23.71 22.67 3.37
CA GLU A 468 24.09 21.69 2.35
C GLU A 468 23.01 20.60 2.19
N HIS A 469 22.71 20.27 0.93
CA HIS A 469 21.93 19.11 0.43
C HIS A 469 20.39 19.17 0.34
N HIS A 470 19.64 20.07 0.98
CA HIS A 470 18.17 20.10 0.81
C HIS A 470 17.68 21.17 -0.17
N ARG A 471 16.96 20.75 -1.21
CA ARG A 471 16.27 21.65 -2.16
C ARG A 471 14.88 22.00 -1.62
N GLU A 472 14.59 23.29 -1.50
CA GLU A 472 13.25 23.76 -1.16
C GLU A 472 12.29 23.56 -2.35
N THR A 473 11.08 23.08 -2.02
CA THR A 473 9.95 22.88 -2.94
C THR A 473 9.17 24.17 -3.11
N LEU A 474 8.63 24.44 -4.31
CA LEU A 474 7.87 25.67 -4.60
C LEU A 474 6.71 25.89 -3.63
N GLY A 475 5.98 24.82 -3.30
CA GLY A 475 4.89 24.88 -2.32
C GLY A 475 5.33 25.25 -0.91
N SER A 476 6.53 24.84 -0.47
CA SER A 476 7.06 25.21 0.85
C SER A 476 7.55 26.66 0.90
N MET A 477 8.16 27.17 -0.18
CA MET A 477 8.50 28.60 -0.28
C MET A 477 7.24 29.49 -0.25
N ILE A 478 6.19 29.10 -0.99
CA ILE A 478 4.89 29.80 -0.97
C ILE A 478 4.21 29.68 0.41
N TRP A 479 4.33 28.52 1.07
CA TRP A 479 3.83 28.31 2.43
C TRP A 479 4.49 29.27 3.44
N GLN A 480 5.82 29.42 3.39
CA GLN A 480 6.52 30.40 4.23
C GLN A 480 6.01 31.83 3.99
N TRP A 481 5.68 32.21 2.75
CA TRP A 481 5.14 33.54 2.47
C TRP A 481 3.73 33.72 3.06
N TYR A 482 2.90 32.68 3.04
CA TYR A 482 1.59 32.65 3.68
C TYR A 482 1.67 32.73 5.23
N GLU A 483 2.64 32.05 5.86
CA GLU A 483 2.90 32.16 7.31
C GLU A 483 3.46 33.54 7.70
N GLU A 484 4.36 34.12 6.90
CA GLU A 484 5.04 35.36 7.23
C GLU A 484 4.12 36.60 7.16
N ARG A 485 3.06 36.58 6.34
CA ARG A 485 2.00 37.62 6.24
C ARG A 485 2.47 39.09 6.01
N LYS A 486 3.76 39.32 5.74
CA LYS A 486 4.43 40.64 5.71
C LYS A 486 3.75 41.67 4.81
N ASP A 487 3.23 41.23 3.67
CA ASP A 487 2.67 42.11 2.63
C ASP A 487 1.16 42.40 2.82
N GLY A 488 0.60 41.99 3.97
CA GLY A 488 -0.75 42.32 4.41
C GLY A 488 -1.82 41.30 4.02
N VAL A 489 -2.89 41.25 4.82
CA VAL A 489 -4.04 40.35 4.63
C VAL A 489 -5.25 41.14 4.13
N ALA A 490 -5.81 40.74 3.00
CA ALA A 490 -7.16 41.15 2.61
C ALA A 490 -8.18 40.41 3.46
N LEU A 491 -9.02 41.17 4.18
CA LEU A 491 -10.18 40.65 4.91
C LEU A 491 -11.41 40.79 4.00
N GLU A 492 -11.65 39.75 3.21
CA GLU A 492 -12.82 39.66 2.31
C GLU A 492 -14.05 39.21 3.10
N LYS A 493 -15.26 39.63 2.72
CA LYS A 493 -16.48 39.20 3.41
C LYS A 493 -17.03 37.91 2.79
N ALA A 494 -17.25 36.91 3.64
CA ALA A 494 -18.00 35.69 3.32
C ALA A 494 -19.49 35.98 3.09
N SER A 495 -20.20 35.02 2.50
CA SER A 495 -21.66 35.11 2.33
C SER A 495 -22.43 35.20 3.66
N ASP A 496 -21.92 34.56 4.72
CA ASP A 496 -22.45 34.61 6.09
C ASP A 496 -21.93 35.80 6.93
N GLY A 497 -21.13 36.70 6.32
CA GLY A 497 -20.57 37.89 6.96
C GLY A 497 -19.27 37.68 7.76
N ASP A 498 -18.83 36.44 7.94
CA ASP A 498 -17.49 36.09 8.44
C ASP A 498 -16.37 36.73 7.58
N LEU A 499 -15.18 36.92 8.16
CA LEU A 499 -14.03 37.50 7.45
C LEU A 499 -13.10 36.39 6.93
N LEU A 500 -12.93 36.36 5.61
CA LEU A 500 -12.02 35.46 4.91
C LEU A 500 -10.63 36.11 4.83
N GLU A 501 -9.61 35.46 5.40
CA GLU A 501 -8.22 35.90 5.25
C GLU A 501 -7.66 35.45 3.88
N GLN A 502 -7.27 36.42 3.05
CA GLN A 502 -6.47 36.19 1.84
C GLN A 502 -5.16 36.98 1.96
N VAL A 503 -4.02 36.31 1.99
CA VAL A 503 -2.70 36.93 2.14
C VAL A 503 -2.20 37.42 0.77
N HIS A 504 -1.66 38.64 0.70
CA HIS A 504 -1.00 39.10 -0.52
C HIS A 504 0.41 38.50 -0.62
N SER A 505 0.79 38.08 -1.82
CA SER A 505 2.13 37.57 -2.14
C SER A 505 3.21 38.66 -2.27
N GLY A 506 2.83 39.95 -2.19
CA GLY A 506 3.74 41.09 -2.26
C GLY A 506 4.37 41.39 -3.62
N GLY A 507 4.01 40.65 -4.68
CA GLY A 507 4.70 40.75 -5.98
C GLY A 507 6.09 40.11 -5.98
N ARG A 508 6.39 39.25 -4.98
CA ARG A 508 7.71 38.61 -4.80
C ARG A 508 8.08 37.77 -6.01
N GLU A 509 9.36 37.81 -6.38
CA GLU A 509 9.94 36.92 -7.39
C GLU A 509 10.24 35.54 -6.77
N LEU A 510 9.59 34.50 -7.30
CA LEU A 510 9.89 33.11 -7.01
C LEU A 510 10.85 32.60 -8.09
N SER A 511 12.01 32.09 -7.70
CA SER A 511 12.98 31.48 -8.63
C SER A 511 13.22 30.01 -8.30
N TRP A 512 13.39 29.19 -9.32
CA TRP A 512 13.61 27.75 -9.19
C TRP A 512 14.39 27.19 -10.39
N THR A 513 14.86 25.95 -10.25
CA THR A 513 15.50 25.22 -11.35
C THR A 513 14.47 24.30 -11.99
N ASP A 514 14.07 24.61 -13.22
CA ASP A 514 13.26 23.72 -14.05
C ASP A 514 14.13 22.58 -14.61
N VAL A 515 13.55 21.39 -14.75
CA VAL A 515 14.27 20.19 -15.19
C VAL A 515 13.63 19.66 -16.46
N ARG A 516 14.38 19.65 -17.55
CA ARG A 516 13.94 19.15 -18.85
C ARG A 516 14.73 17.91 -19.26
N ARG A 517 14.03 16.96 -19.87
CA ARG A 517 14.62 15.73 -20.42
C ARG A 517 15.04 15.98 -21.87
N THR A 518 16.32 15.86 -22.17
CA THR A 518 16.88 15.99 -23.54
C THR A 518 17.62 14.71 -23.94
N PRO A 519 17.74 14.40 -25.25
CA PRO A 519 18.51 13.24 -25.69
C PRO A 519 19.99 13.34 -25.29
N LEU A 520 20.65 12.18 -25.17
CA LEU A 520 22.09 12.10 -24.88
C LEU A 520 22.95 12.51 -26.08
N ASP A 521 24.10 13.12 -25.78
CA ASP A 521 25.16 13.35 -26.77
C ASP A 521 25.87 12.01 -27.09
N PRO A 522 26.52 11.85 -28.26
CA PRO A 522 27.16 10.57 -28.64
C PRO A 522 28.18 10.02 -27.62
N GLY A 523 28.89 10.90 -26.90
CA GLY A 523 29.81 10.49 -25.83
C GLY A 523 29.09 10.00 -24.56
N GLU A 524 27.98 10.64 -24.18
CA GLU A 524 27.13 10.21 -23.06
C GLU A 524 26.41 8.89 -23.39
N GLN A 525 26.01 8.72 -24.66
CA GLN A 525 25.41 7.48 -25.16
C GLN A 525 26.37 6.28 -25.09
N LEU A 526 27.69 6.50 -25.21
CA LEU A 526 28.70 5.46 -25.01
C LEU A 526 28.79 5.05 -23.53
N ILE A 527 28.81 6.02 -22.61
CA ILE A 527 28.79 5.78 -21.15
C ILE A 527 27.53 5.00 -20.75
N TYR A 528 26.37 5.37 -21.29
CA TYR A 528 25.10 4.66 -21.03
C TYR A 528 25.12 3.21 -21.58
N GLN A 529 25.73 2.98 -22.75
CA GLN A 529 25.91 1.62 -23.29
C GLN A 529 26.87 0.77 -22.45
N GLN A 530 27.96 1.35 -21.93
CA GLN A 530 28.87 0.68 -21.00
C GLN A 530 28.14 0.30 -19.70
N TYR A 531 27.36 1.22 -19.12
CA TYR A 531 26.52 0.94 -17.95
C TYR A 531 25.57 -0.25 -18.17
N LEU A 532 24.86 -0.28 -19.31
CA LEU A 532 23.96 -1.39 -19.64
C LEU A 532 24.70 -2.72 -19.84
N ALA A 533 25.92 -2.70 -20.41
CA ALA A 533 26.74 -3.89 -20.54
C ALA A 533 27.17 -4.44 -19.17
N THR A 534 27.61 -3.58 -18.26
CA THR A 534 27.97 -3.96 -16.88
C THR A 534 26.75 -4.46 -16.09
N LYS A 535 25.59 -3.78 -16.17
CA LYS A 535 24.36 -4.24 -15.52
C LYS A 535 23.93 -5.62 -16.03
N ARG A 536 24.09 -5.88 -17.33
CA ARG A 536 23.80 -7.20 -17.91
C ARG A 536 24.76 -8.28 -17.42
N GLN A 537 26.07 -8.01 -17.39
CA GLN A 537 27.06 -8.96 -16.86
C GLN A 537 26.79 -9.34 -15.40
N LEU A 538 26.41 -8.37 -14.56
CA LEU A 538 26.01 -8.62 -13.17
C LEU A 538 24.71 -9.43 -13.07
N GLN A 539 23.73 -9.16 -13.94
CA GLN A 539 22.48 -9.92 -13.99
C GLN A 539 22.72 -11.37 -14.43
N ASP A 540 23.45 -11.58 -15.52
CA ASP A 540 23.80 -12.90 -16.05
C ASP A 540 24.58 -13.71 -14.97
N ALA A 541 25.55 -13.10 -14.29
CA ALA A 541 26.29 -13.74 -13.19
C ALA A 541 25.39 -14.08 -11.98
N SER A 542 24.44 -13.21 -11.64
CA SER A 542 23.50 -13.47 -10.53
C SER A 542 22.55 -14.64 -10.83
N GLN A 543 22.16 -14.83 -12.10
CA GLN A 543 21.33 -15.96 -12.52
C GLN A 543 22.12 -17.27 -12.54
N THR A 544 23.36 -17.26 -13.02
CA THR A 544 24.25 -18.45 -13.00
C THR A 544 24.43 -18.99 -11.57
N ARG A 545 24.69 -18.11 -10.60
CA ARG A 545 24.84 -18.49 -9.18
C ARG A 545 23.55 -19.05 -8.56
N GLY A 546 22.39 -18.83 -9.19
CA GLY A 546 21.12 -19.44 -8.81
C GLY A 546 20.93 -20.89 -9.31
N GLN A 547 21.70 -21.34 -10.31
CA GLN A 547 21.61 -22.70 -10.85
C GLN A 547 22.58 -23.68 -10.18
N GLU A 548 23.76 -23.24 -9.72
CA GLU A 548 24.76 -24.10 -9.08
C GLU A 548 24.28 -24.77 -7.78
N ASN A 549 23.22 -24.24 -7.14
CA ASN A 549 22.63 -24.79 -5.93
C ASN A 549 21.66 -25.97 -6.15
N LEU A 550 21.54 -26.50 -7.38
CA LEU A 550 20.56 -27.54 -7.74
C LEU A 550 21.12 -28.77 -8.47
N GLU A 551 22.44 -28.85 -8.71
CA GLU A 551 23.07 -30.04 -9.31
C GLU A 551 24.08 -30.68 -8.33
N ASN A 552 24.03 -32.01 -8.20
CA ASN A 552 24.78 -32.74 -7.18
C ASN A 552 26.30 -32.75 -7.47
N PRO A 553 27.16 -32.60 -6.44
CA PRO A 553 28.61 -32.67 -6.61
C PRO A 553 29.08 -34.13 -6.71
N THR A 554 29.01 -34.71 -7.90
CA THR A 554 29.66 -35.99 -8.23
C THR A 554 30.67 -35.83 -9.35
N ASP A 555 31.90 -36.24 -9.05
CA ASP A 555 32.98 -36.62 -9.97
C ASP A 555 33.71 -35.51 -10.74
N VAL A 556 34.70 -34.90 -10.06
CA VAL A 556 35.92 -34.39 -10.69
C VAL A 556 37.13 -34.79 -9.83
N LEU A 557 37.58 -36.03 -10.03
CA LEU A 557 38.95 -36.46 -9.70
C LEU A 557 39.82 -36.45 -10.97
N ASP A 558 41.14 -36.49 -10.79
CA ASP A 558 42.17 -36.42 -11.83
C ASP A 558 42.08 -35.26 -12.84
N ASP A 559 42.79 -34.17 -12.52
CA ASP A 559 44.02 -33.93 -13.28
C ASP A 559 45.07 -33.21 -12.41
N ARG A 560 46.13 -33.92 -11.97
CA ARG A 560 47.08 -33.39 -10.96
C ARG A 560 48.52 -33.91 -11.09
N SER A 561 49.24 -33.45 -12.13
CA SER A 561 50.70 -33.52 -12.27
C SER A 561 51.18 -32.42 -13.23
N SER A 562 51.71 -31.29 -12.75
CA SER A 562 53.06 -31.07 -12.18
C SER A 562 54.17 -30.85 -13.22
N SER A 563 54.60 -29.60 -13.36
CA SER A 563 55.95 -29.22 -13.80
C SER A 563 56.38 -27.95 -13.07
N THR A 564 57.69 -27.70 -12.98
CA THR A 564 58.28 -26.63 -12.15
C THR A 564 58.46 -25.31 -12.89
N SER A 565 58.54 -24.24 -12.10
CA SER A 565 58.84 -22.85 -12.47
C SER A 565 59.97 -22.66 -13.49
N GLU A 566 59.70 -21.88 -14.54
CA GLU A 566 60.59 -20.85 -15.14
C GLU A 566 59.72 -19.66 -15.63
N ASP A 567 60.31 -18.65 -16.29
CA ASP A 567 59.87 -17.24 -16.21
C ASP A 567 58.90 -16.70 -17.32
N SER A 568 58.16 -15.64 -16.95
CA SER A 568 57.66 -14.52 -17.80
C SER A 568 56.54 -14.66 -18.87
N GLU A 569 55.58 -13.71 -18.75
CA GLU A 569 54.81 -13.00 -19.80
C GLU A 569 54.08 -13.75 -20.95
N THR A 570 52.97 -14.46 -20.66
CA THR A 570 51.99 -14.85 -21.73
C THR A 570 50.48 -14.76 -21.41
N GLU A 571 50.05 -14.60 -20.15
CA GLU A 571 48.63 -14.79 -19.76
C GLU A 571 47.59 -13.89 -20.46
N GLN A 572 47.98 -12.71 -20.95
CA GLN A 572 47.02 -11.75 -21.52
C GLN A 572 46.33 -12.26 -22.81
N GLN A 573 46.94 -13.16 -23.59
CA GLN A 573 46.31 -13.67 -24.81
C GLN A 573 45.17 -14.67 -24.54
N GLY A 574 45.23 -15.42 -23.43
CA GLY A 574 44.20 -16.41 -23.08
C GLY A 574 42.82 -15.78 -22.86
N ARG A 575 42.76 -14.62 -22.20
CA ARG A 575 41.49 -13.92 -21.90
C ARG A 575 40.81 -13.37 -23.17
N VAL A 576 41.58 -12.93 -24.17
CA VAL A 576 41.04 -12.36 -25.43
C VAL A 576 40.39 -13.44 -26.32
N LEU A 577 40.90 -14.67 -26.28
CA LEU A 577 40.33 -15.81 -27.02
C LEU A 577 38.95 -16.25 -26.48
N ASN A 578 38.74 -16.15 -25.16
CA ASN A 578 37.43 -16.41 -24.54
C ASN A 578 36.42 -15.27 -24.80
N PHE A 579 36.89 -14.03 -24.92
CA PHE A 579 36.03 -12.87 -25.24
C PHE A 579 35.49 -12.92 -26.68
N SER A 580 36.33 -13.34 -27.64
CA SER A 580 35.95 -13.43 -29.06
C SER A 580 35.07 -14.65 -29.38
N THR A 581 35.22 -15.76 -28.65
CA THR A 581 34.36 -16.95 -28.83
C THR A 581 32.96 -16.77 -28.23
N SER A 582 32.85 -16.14 -27.05
CA SER A 582 31.55 -15.84 -26.42
C SER A 582 30.72 -14.83 -27.23
N LEU A 583 31.34 -13.74 -27.70
CA LEU A 583 30.67 -12.71 -28.51
C LEU A 583 30.07 -13.26 -29.82
N ALA A 584 30.72 -14.26 -30.43
CA ALA A 584 30.27 -14.90 -31.67
C ALA A 584 28.95 -15.70 -31.50
N HIS A 585 28.66 -16.19 -30.30
CA HIS A 585 27.44 -16.94 -29.99
C HIS A 585 26.27 -16.05 -29.55
N ALA A 586 26.53 -14.92 -28.87
CA ALA A 586 25.49 -13.98 -28.46
C ALA A 586 24.79 -13.29 -29.66
N ASN A 587 25.54 -12.95 -30.71
CA ASN A 587 25.05 -12.22 -31.88
C ASN A 587 24.38 -13.11 -32.95
N ARG A 588 23.40 -13.95 -32.56
CA ARG A 588 22.58 -14.74 -33.50
C ARG A 588 21.40 -13.97 -34.13
N ASN A 589 20.79 -13.03 -33.39
CA ASN A 589 19.49 -12.45 -33.76
C ASN A 589 19.50 -10.92 -34.02
N LYS A 590 20.64 -10.30 -34.34
CA LYS A 590 20.71 -8.85 -34.66
C LYS A 590 20.97 -8.60 -36.15
N LEU A 591 19.92 -8.22 -36.86
CA LEU A 591 19.94 -7.87 -38.28
C LEU A 591 20.47 -6.43 -38.46
N GLY A 592 21.78 -6.25 -38.59
CA GLY A 592 22.39 -4.93 -38.77
C GLY A 592 23.89 -4.82 -38.49
N LEU A 593 24.68 -5.85 -38.81
CA LEU A 593 26.15 -5.79 -38.79
C LEU A 593 26.67 -5.41 -40.18
N SER A 594 27.82 -4.73 -40.25
CA SER A 594 28.47 -4.42 -41.53
C SER A 594 29.11 -5.67 -42.14
N ASP A 595 29.41 -5.61 -43.44
CA ASP A 595 30.09 -6.72 -44.13
C ASP A 595 31.57 -6.86 -43.73
N GLU A 596 32.16 -5.81 -43.15
CA GLU A 596 33.51 -5.83 -42.59
C GLU A 596 33.55 -6.53 -41.23
N ASP A 597 32.55 -6.33 -40.37
CA ASP A 597 32.41 -7.01 -39.05
C ASP A 597 32.24 -8.54 -39.17
N LEU A 598 31.72 -9.01 -40.30
CA LEU A 598 31.44 -10.43 -40.54
C LEU A 598 32.70 -11.23 -40.91
N GLY A 599 33.70 -10.57 -41.53
CA GLY A 599 34.90 -11.19 -42.06
C GLY A 599 34.60 -12.43 -42.92
N VAL A 600 35.47 -13.44 -42.84
CA VAL A 600 35.30 -14.74 -43.55
C VAL A 600 33.95 -15.43 -43.28
N ASN A 601 33.27 -15.14 -42.16
CA ASN A 601 31.95 -15.74 -41.87
C ASN A 601 30.83 -15.20 -42.77
N ILE A 602 31.07 -14.17 -43.58
CA ILE A 602 30.11 -13.69 -44.59
C ILE A 602 29.70 -14.82 -45.56
N LEU A 603 30.64 -15.71 -45.90
CA LEU A 603 30.45 -16.90 -46.75
C LEU A 603 29.46 -17.93 -46.18
N LEU A 604 29.20 -17.90 -44.87
CA LEU A 604 28.22 -18.76 -44.20
C LEU A 604 26.92 -18.03 -43.85
N ARG A 605 26.98 -16.70 -43.67
CA ARG A 605 25.87 -15.90 -43.12
C ARG A 605 25.05 -15.15 -44.17
N ARG A 606 25.62 -14.81 -45.34
CA ARG A 606 24.86 -14.22 -46.45
C ARG A 606 24.67 -15.22 -47.60
N LYS A 607 23.44 -15.31 -48.08
CA LYS A 607 23.13 -16.00 -49.35
C LYS A 607 23.72 -15.17 -50.50
N ASN A 608 24.21 -15.85 -51.55
CA ASN A 608 24.83 -15.26 -52.74
C ASN A 608 26.19 -14.56 -52.56
N VAL A 609 26.94 -14.85 -51.49
CA VAL A 609 28.36 -14.46 -51.36
C VAL A 609 29.23 -15.72 -51.40
N TYR A 610 30.08 -15.84 -52.42
CA TYR A 610 30.81 -17.09 -52.73
C TYR A 610 32.34 -16.95 -52.68
N ASP A 611 32.86 -15.73 -52.52
CA ASP A 611 34.31 -15.43 -52.48
C ASP A 611 34.60 -14.34 -51.43
N TYR A 612 35.81 -14.33 -50.88
CA TYR A 612 36.31 -13.38 -49.88
C TYR A 612 37.83 -13.28 -49.99
N ASP A 613 38.38 -12.09 -50.18
CA ASP A 613 39.81 -11.93 -50.42
C ASP A 613 40.64 -12.15 -49.15
N VAL A 614 41.39 -13.26 -49.13
CA VAL A 614 42.29 -13.65 -48.03
C VAL A 614 43.69 -13.04 -48.13
N ARG A 615 43.98 -12.23 -49.16
CA ARG A 615 45.31 -11.61 -49.34
C ARG A 615 45.59 -10.58 -48.23
N GLY A 616 46.73 -10.73 -47.56
CA GLY A 616 47.17 -9.87 -46.46
C GLY A 616 46.58 -10.22 -45.08
N LYS A 617 45.49 -10.98 -45.00
CA LYS A 617 44.90 -11.45 -43.73
C LYS A 617 45.78 -12.50 -43.04
N LYS A 618 45.63 -12.69 -41.73
CA LYS A 618 46.37 -13.67 -40.90
C LYS A 618 45.41 -14.51 -40.03
N GLY A 619 45.90 -15.65 -39.54
CA GLY A 619 45.13 -16.53 -38.64
C GLY A 619 43.89 -17.14 -39.30
N ARG A 620 42.79 -17.20 -38.54
CA ARG A 620 41.51 -17.82 -38.96
C ARG A 620 40.94 -17.25 -40.26
N GLU A 621 41.24 -16.00 -40.59
CA GLU A 621 40.80 -15.36 -41.83
C GLU A 621 41.51 -15.86 -43.11
N ARG A 622 42.51 -16.75 -43.00
CA ARG A 622 43.15 -17.39 -44.17
C ARG A 622 42.56 -18.75 -44.56
N MET A 623 41.60 -19.26 -43.79
CA MET A 623 41.04 -20.61 -43.98
C MET A 623 39.53 -20.53 -44.20
N PHE A 624 39.00 -21.41 -45.04
CA PHE A 624 37.55 -21.52 -45.22
C PHE A 624 36.88 -21.85 -43.87
N PRO A 625 35.73 -21.23 -43.52
CA PRO A 625 35.17 -21.32 -42.18
C PRO A 625 34.50 -22.69 -41.95
N TYR A 626 35.29 -23.68 -41.54
CA TYR A 626 34.78 -24.99 -41.17
C TYR A 626 34.09 -24.96 -39.79
N VAL A 627 32.84 -25.44 -39.75
CA VAL A 627 32.08 -25.65 -38.50
C VAL A 627 31.98 -27.16 -38.27
N ALA A 628 32.80 -27.68 -37.37
CA ALA A 628 32.73 -29.08 -36.98
C ALA A 628 31.38 -29.36 -36.26
N PRO A 629 30.58 -30.35 -36.70
CA PRO A 629 29.37 -30.72 -35.99
C PRO A 629 29.73 -31.32 -34.63
N ARG A 630 29.22 -30.72 -33.55
CA ARG A 630 29.42 -31.25 -32.19
C ARG A 630 28.48 -32.45 -32.00
N LYS A 631 29.03 -33.67 -32.11
CA LYS A 631 28.33 -34.91 -31.79
C LYS A 631 27.75 -34.85 -30.38
N ARG A 632 26.54 -35.37 -30.20
CA ARG A 632 25.89 -35.59 -28.90
C ARG A 632 25.59 -37.08 -28.76
N GLY A 633 26.22 -37.68 -27.77
CA GLY A 633 26.16 -39.10 -27.43
C GLY A 633 26.81 -39.30 -26.07
N ASP A 634 26.47 -40.41 -25.42
CA ASP A 634 27.13 -40.92 -24.22
C ASP A 634 28.11 -42.05 -24.61
N GLU A 635 28.75 -42.70 -23.64
CA GLU A 635 29.80 -43.70 -23.89
C GLU A 635 29.33 -44.93 -24.71
N TYR A 636 28.02 -45.13 -24.86
CA TYR A 636 27.44 -46.24 -25.61
C TYR A 636 26.98 -45.88 -27.03
N GLY A 637 26.98 -44.60 -27.44
CA GLY A 637 26.81 -44.24 -28.85
C GLY A 637 26.26 -42.84 -29.14
N GLU A 638 26.10 -42.55 -30.44
CA GLU A 638 25.48 -41.31 -30.92
C GLU A 638 23.95 -41.44 -30.93
N PHE A 639 23.25 -40.43 -30.41
CA PHE A 639 21.78 -40.39 -30.41
C PHE A 639 21.24 -40.15 -31.82
N ILE A 640 20.88 -41.24 -32.51
CA ILE A 640 20.27 -41.23 -33.85
C ILE A 640 18.96 -40.43 -33.82
N ARG A 641 18.90 -39.34 -34.59
CA ARG A 641 17.69 -38.54 -34.81
C ARG A 641 16.94 -39.06 -36.04
N PRO A 642 15.71 -39.62 -35.92
CA PRO A 642 15.00 -40.17 -37.08
C PRO A 642 14.82 -39.18 -38.23
N GLU A 643 14.64 -37.89 -37.92
CA GLU A 643 14.52 -36.79 -38.87
C GLU A 643 15.76 -36.59 -39.79
N GLU A 644 16.95 -36.99 -39.34
CA GLU A 644 18.18 -36.87 -40.14
C GLU A 644 18.35 -38.02 -41.14
N TYR A 645 17.51 -39.06 -41.05
CA TYR A 645 17.52 -40.25 -41.91
C TYR A 645 16.27 -40.41 -42.78
N LEU A 646 15.39 -39.40 -42.81
CA LEU A 646 14.32 -39.27 -43.82
C LEU A 646 14.91 -39.24 -45.24
N ARG A 647 14.25 -39.86 -46.22
CA ARG A 647 14.68 -39.75 -47.62
C ARG A 647 14.50 -38.31 -48.11
N ALA A 648 15.25 -37.93 -49.14
CA ALA A 648 15.24 -36.57 -49.67
C ALA A 648 13.82 -36.10 -50.07
N GLU A 649 13.02 -36.98 -50.67
CA GLU A 649 11.62 -36.71 -51.05
C GLU A 649 10.72 -36.46 -49.82
N GLU A 650 10.80 -37.34 -48.80
CA GLU A 650 10.05 -37.21 -47.53
C GLU A 650 10.44 -35.92 -46.78
N ARG A 651 11.72 -35.53 -46.86
CA ARG A 651 12.24 -34.30 -46.25
C ARG A 651 11.78 -33.05 -46.99
N GLU A 652 11.72 -33.06 -48.32
CA GLU A 652 11.15 -31.94 -49.08
C GLU A 652 9.64 -31.81 -48.86
N GLU A 653 8.90 -32.91 -48.71
CA GLU A 653 7.47 -32.84 -48.32
C GLU A 653 7.28 -32.22 -46.93
N ALA A 654 8.10 -32.59 -45.94
CA ALA A 654 8.03 -32.02 -44.59
C ALA A 654 8.31 -30.49 -44.59
N ASP A 655 9.40 -30.06 -45.24
CA ASP A 655 9.76 -28.64 -45.39
C ASP A 655 8.67 -27.87 -46.17
N MET A 656 8.03 -28.50 -47.16
CA MET A 656 6.94 -27.92 -47.93
C MET A 656 5.65 -27.80 -47.11
N GLN A 657 5.30 -28.80 -46.30
CA GLN A 657 4.15 -28.74 -45.39
C GLN A 657 4.34 -27.66 -44.32
N GLN A 658 5.53 -27.55 -43.72
CA GLN A 658 5.81 -26.55 -42.70
C GLN A 658 5.69 -25.12 -43.26
N ARG A 659 6.26 -24.86 -44.45
CA ARG A 659 6.07 -23.57 -45.17
C ARG A 659 4.60 -23.32 -45.56
N ARG A 660 3.81 -24.36 -45.82
CA ARG A 660 2.36 -24.26 -46.09
C ARG A 660 1.58 -23.79 -44.86
N SER A 661 1.95 -24.27 -43.67
CA SER A 661 1.32 -23.86 -42.41
C SER A 661 1.65 -22.41 -42.02
N GLU A 662 2.91 -21.98 -42.20
CA GLU A 662 3.29 -20.58 -41.98
C GLU A 662 2.59 -19.64 -42.98
N ALA A 663 2.44 -20.05 -44.24
CA ALA A 663 1.70 -19.27 -45.25
C ALA A 663 0.19 -19.14 -44.97
N GLN A 664 -0.43 -20.14 -44.33
CA GLN A 664 -1.87 -20.13 -44.02
C GLN A 664 -2.25 -19.22 -42.83
N THR A 665 -1.31 -18.91 -41.93
CA THR A 665 -1.59 -18.05 -40.76
C THR A 665 -1.51 -16.54 -41.04
N LYS A 666 -1.11 -16.11 -42.25
CA LYS A 666 -0.94 -14.68 -42.61
C LYS A 666 -1.43 -14.32 -44.02
N LEU A 667 -2.69 -14.60 -44.36
CA LEU A 667 -3.32 -14.08 -45.60
C LEU A 667 -4.81 -13.74 -45.41
N GLY A 668 -5.07 -12.60 -44.76
CA GLY A 668 -6.40 -12.15 -44.34
C GLY A 668 -7.02 -10.94 -45.07
N GLN A 669 -6.40 -10.43 -46.15
CA GLN A 669 -7.00 -9.36 -46.97
C GLN A 669 -7.01 -9.70 -48.46
N LYS A 670 -8.20 -9.65 -49.07
CA LYS A 670 -8.42 -9.99 -50.49
C LYS A 670 -8.12 -8.80 -51.40
N ARG A 671 -7.17 -8.94 -52.33
CA ARG A 671 -7.28 -8.34 -53.68
C ARG A 671 -6.95 -9.38 -54.74
N ARG A 672 -7.71 -9.34 -55.84
CA ARG A 672 -7.56 -10.20 -57.03
C ARG A 672 -6.42 -9.69 -57.91
N TRP A 673 -5.70 -10.56 -58.62
CA TRP A 673 -6.03 -10.85 -60.03
C TRP A 673 -5.27 -12.06 -60.59
N ASP A 674 -5.98 -12.90 -61.33
CA ASP A 674 -5.56 -13.89 -62.34
C ASP A 674 -6.85 -14.33 -63.08
N GLU A 675 -6.91 -14.67 -64.37
CA GLU A 675 -5.97 -14.45 -65.49
C GLU A 675 -6.80 -14.25 -66.79
N ALA A 676 -6.18 -14.21 -67.99
CA ALA A 676 -6.87 -14.12 -69.29
C ALA A 676 -7.36 -15.50 -69.78
N GLY A 677 -8.25 -15.69 -70.77
CA GLY A 677 -8.98 -14.79 -71.70
C GLY A 677 -9.98 -15.64 -72.53
N PRO A 678 -10.39 -15.31 -73.77
CA PRO A 678 -10.02 -14.16 -74.62
C PRO A 678 -11.24 -13.35 -75.19
N HIS A 679 -10.96 -12.44 -76.15
CA HIS A 679 -11.90 -11.59 -76.93
C HIS A 679 -12.53 -10.39 -76.18
N GLY A 680 -12.50 -9.16 -76.78
CA GLY A 680 -13.17 -8.00 -76.14
C GLY A 680 -13.14 -6.60 -76.81
N ARG A 681 -12.00 -6.12 -77.36
CA ARG A 681 -11.79 -4.81 -78.05
C ARG A 681 -12.09 -3.48 -77.27
N ARG A 682 -11.06 -2.61 -77.15
CA ARG A 682 -11.08 -1.10 -77.26
C ARG A 682 -11.92 -0.28 -76.24
N ALA A 683 -11.60 0.99 -75.87
CA ALA A 683 -10.38 1.82 -75.99
C ALA A 683 -10.48 3.12 -75.13
N SER A 684 -9.37 3.88 -75.05
CA SER A 684 -9.24 5.35 -74.86
C SER A 684 -9.75 6.08 -73.58
N HIS A 685 -8.79 6.44 -72.73
CA HIS A 685 -8.50 7.77 -72.17
C HIS A 685 -9.56 8.76 -71.60
N SER A 686 -9.24 9.22 -70.38
CA SER A 686 -9.40 10.61 -69.84
C SER A 686 -10.80 11.08 -69.43
N GLY A 687 -10.90 12.15 -68.60
CA GLY A 687 -12.16 12.93 -68.55
C GLY A 687 -12.66 13.61 -67.26
N ALA A 688 -12.01 13.48 -66.09
CA ALA A 688 -12.19 14.35 -64.89
C ALA A 688 -13.59 14.60 -64.22
N LYS A 689 -13.58 14.50 -62.87
CA LYS A 689 -14.33 15.30 -61.86
C LYS A 689 -15.86 15.14 -61.62
N ARG A 690 -16.17 15.12 -60.30
CA ARG A 690 -17.39 15.59 -59.58
C ARG A 690 -18.68 14.76 -59.76
N GLN A 691 -19.56 14.51 -58.78
CA GLN A 691 -19.77 14.89 -57.37
C GLN A 691 -21.22 14.45 -57.01
N GLN A 692 -21.55 14.15 -55.74
CA GLN A 692 -22.94 13.96 -55.21
C GLN A 692 -23.73 12.72 -55.71
N VAL A 693 -24.71 12.09 -55.00
CA VAL A 693 -25.13 12.10 -53.57
C VAL A 693 -25.86 10.76 -53.22
N ALA A 694 -26.47 10.61 -52.02
CA ALA A 694 -27.31 9.48 -51.53
C ALA A 694 -28.57 9.16 -52.39
N ASP A 695 -29.47 8.17 -52.16
CA ASP A 695 -29.77 7.17 -51.08
C ASP A 695 -30.55 5.97 -51.74
N ASP A 696 -31.08 4.86 -51.19
CA ASP A 696 -31.30 4.14 -49.89
C ASP A 696 -31.01 2.62 -50.18
N GLY A 697 -31.29 1.66 -49.28
CA GLY A 697 -31.33 0.24 -49.71
C GLY A 697 -32.05 -0.83 -48.88
N ARG A 698 -31.96 -0.83 -47.53
CA ARG A 698 -32.70 -1.71 -46.58
C ARG A 698 -32.55 -3.26 -46.64
N LYS A 699 -32.85 -3.87 -45.46
CA LYS A 699 -33.24 -5.28 -45.16
C LYS A 699 -32.12 -6.34 -45.20
N ARG A 700 -31.82 -7.10 -44.12
CA ARG A 700 -32.60 -8.02 -43.21
C ARG A 700 -32.39 -9.50 -43.62
N GLU A 701 -32.23 -10.48 -42.73
CA GLU A 701 -32.04 -10.53 -41.25
C GLU A 701 -31.56 -11.95 -40.84
N ALA A 702 -31.33 -12.17 -39.53
CA ALA A 702 -31.05 -13.45 -38.83
C ALA A 702 -29.66 -14.13 -38.99
N GLY A 703 -29.02 -14.63 -37.92
CA GLY A 703 -29.30 -14.40 -36.48
C GLY A 703 -28.60 -15.39 -35.51
N GLY A 704 -28.25 -14.89 -34.31
CA GLY A 704 -27.82 -15.66 -33.11
C GLY A 704 -26.44 -16.35 -33.18
N VAL A 705 -25.69 -16.60 -32.10
CA VAL A 705 -25.72 -16.26 -30.65
C VAL A 705 -24.29 -16.53 -30.13
N ASP A 706 -23.73 -15.98 -29.05
CA ASP A 706 -24.07 -14.82 -28.21
C ASP A 706 -22.73 -14.22 -27.70
N ASP A 707 -22.72 -12.92 -27.37
CA ASP A 707 -21.59 -12.21 -26.75
C ASP A 707 -22.03 -11.58 -25.42
N LEU A 708 -21.11 -11.49 -24.45
CA LEU A 708 -21.37 -10.89 -23.13
C LEU A 708 -20.68 -9.52 -22.99
N SER A 709 -21.01 -8.61 -23.90
CA SER A 709 -20.77 -7.18 -23.74
C SER A 709 -22.01 -6.49 -23.16
N MET A 710 -21.85 -5.76 -22.05
CA MET A 710 -22.89 -4.91 -21.47
C MET A 710 -22.56 -3.44 -21.64
N THR A 711 -23.08 -2.91 -22.76
CA THR A 711 -23.75 -1.61 -22.87
C THR A 711 -23.08 -0.39 -22.21
N ASP A 712 -22.37 0.37 -23.03
CA ASP A 712 -22.11 1.80 -22.85
C ASP A 712 -23.21 2.60 -23.56
N ASP A 713 -23.96 3.44 -22.86
CA ASP A 713 -25.00 4.31 -23.47
C ASP A 713 -25.42 5.45 -22.52
N ALA A 714 -24.69 6.59 -22.56
CA ALA A 714 -25.21 7.98 -22.41
C ALA A 714 -24.13 9.04 -22.03
N ASP A 715 -23.40 9.58 -23.01
CA ASP A 715 -23.44 11.04 -23.30
C ASP A 715 -22.80 11.39 -24.66
N GLY A 716 -23.58 11.29 -25.73
CA GLY A 716 -23.12 11.50 -27.11
C GLY A 716 -23.01 12.97 -27.51
N ALA A 717 -22.01 13.71 -26.98
CA ALA A 717 -21.86 15.15 -27.27
C ALA A 717 -20.43 15.64 -27.59
N ASP A 718 -19.37 15.13 -26.95
CA ASP A 718 -18.01 15.74 -27.02
C ASP A 718 -16.99 14.92 -27.86
N ALA A 719 -17.41 13.79 -28.45
CA ALA A 719 -16.54 12.83 -29.15
C ALA A 719 -16.18 13.21 -30.61
N ALA A 720 -16.68 14.34 -31.13
CA ALA A 720 -16.55 14.72 -32.54
C ALA A 720 -15.32 15.59 -32.87
N ILE A 721 -14.45 15.88 -31.88
CA ILE A 721 -13.29 16.79 -32.03
C ILE A 721 -11.95 16.04 -31.82
N SER A 722 -11.98 14.77 -31.42
CA SER A 722 -10.79 14.03 -30.99
C SER A 722 -9.90 13.45 -32.11
N SER A 723 -10.24 13.62 -33.39
CA SER A 723 -9.58 12.93 -34.51
C SER A 723 -8.52 13.74 -35.30
N GLU A 724 -8.29 15.02 -34.98
CA GLU A 724 -7.33 15.87 -35.73
C GLU A 724 -6.18 16.44 -34.87
N ASP A 725 -6.24 16.33 -33.53
CA ASP A 725 -5.28 16.90 -32.57
C ASP A 725 -4.33 15.81 -32.00
N GLU A 726 -3.95 14.76 -32.76
CA GLU A 726 -3.04 13.68 -32.32
C GLU A 726 -1.54 13.96 -32.51
N ALA A 727 -1.16 15.05 -33.20
CA ALA A 727 0.19 15.24 -33.74
C ALA A 727 1.25 15.79 -32.75
N ASP A 728 0.98 15.85 -31.44
CA ASP A 728 1.74 16.65 -30.48
C ASP A 728 2.23 15.90 -29.22
N GLU A 729 3.45 16.22 -28.79
CA GLU A 729 4.23 15.55 -27.73
C GLU A 729 4.66 14.10 -28.06
N GLN A 730 5.40 13.91 -29.16
CA GLN A 730 6.36 12.79 -29.25
C GLN A 730 7.48 12.97 -28.21
N SER A 731 7.25 12.50 -26.98
CA SER A 731 8.29 12.36 -25.98
C SER A 731 9.35 11.37 -26.47
N PHE A 732 10.60 11.80 -26.66
CA PHE A 732 11.66 10.95 -27.20
C PHE A 732 11.85 9.69 -26.34
N GLU A 733 11.51 8.53 -26.91
CA GLU A 733 11.62 7.23 -26.26
C GLU A 733 13.05 6.68 -26.36
N GLY A 734 13.91 7.21 -25.50
CA GLY A 734 15.30 6.78 -25.41
C GLY A 734 16.01 7.27 -24.14
N PRO A 735 17.29 6.90 -23.97
CA PRO A 735 18.11 7.40 -22.87
C PRO A 735 18.31 8.91 -23.01
N ALA A 736 18.37 9.60 -21.87
CA ALA A 736 18.27 11.04 -21.82
C ALA A 736 19.05 11.63 -20.64
N LYS A 737 19.29 12.93 -20.68
CA LYS A 737 19.86 13.72 -19.58
C LYS A 737 18.88 14.74 -19.04
N ALA A 738 19.11 15.13 -17.79
CA ALA A 738 18.50 16.31 -17.19
C ALA A 738 19.28 17.57 -17.61
N VAL A 739 18.57 18.51 -18.23
CA VAL A 739 19.03 19.90 -18.39
C VAL A 739 18.32 20.74 -17.34
N PHE A 740 19.11 21.54 -16.62
CA PHE A 740 18.68 22.39 -15.53
C PHE A 740 18.61 23.84 -16.04
N GLU A 741 17.40 24.39 -16.14
CA GLU A 741 17.16 25.78 -16.56
C GLU A 741 16.69 26.60 -15.36
N LYS A 742 17.41 27.67 -15.02
CA LYS A 742 16.96 28.61 -13.98
C LYS A 742 15.80 29.43 -14.55
N ALA A 743 14.67 29.44 -13.85
CA ALA A 743 13.47 30.18 -14.21
C ALA A 743 12.98 30.97 -13.00
N SER A 744 12.32 32.11 -13.25
CA SER A 744 11.64 32.88 -12.21
C SER A 744 10.28 33.40 -12.69
N ILE A 745 9.44 33.78 -11.73
CA ILE A 745 8.14 34.41 -11.97
C ILE A 745 7.80 35.35 -10.81
N THR A 746 7.13 36.47 -11.08
CA THR A 746 6.57 37.33 -10.04
C THR A 746 5.18 36.84 -9.65
N ILE A 747 4.96 36.59 -8.36
CA ILE A 747 3.65 36.17 -7.85
C ILE A 747 2.92 37.39 -7.31
N ASN A 748 1.85 37.79 -8.00
CA ASN A 748 0.87 38.79 -7.56
C ASN A 748 -0.43 38.13 -7.04
N ALA A 749 -0.67 36.86 -7.38
CA ALA A 749 -1.83 36.10 -6.97
C ALA A 749 -1.94 35.97 -5.44
N ARG A 750 -3.17 36.03 -4.93
CA ARG A 750 -3.47 35.92 -3.50
C ARG A 750 -3.23 34.51 -3.00
N LEU A 751 -2.82 34.36 -1.74
CA LEU A 751 -2.60 33.08 -1.08
C LEU A 751 -3.67 32.85 -0.01
N ALA A 752 -4.23 31.64 0.03
CA ALA A 752 -5.10 31.18 1.12
C ALA A 752 -4.88 29.69 1.41
N PHE A 753 -5.31 29.25 2.59
CA PHE A 753 -5.18 27.86 3.04
C PHE A 753 -6.49 27.36 3.64
N VAL A 754 -6.87 26.12 3.31
CA VAL A 754 -7.99 25.39 3.94
C VAL A 754 -7.57 23.94 4.16
N ASP A 755 -7.61 23.47 5.40
CA ASP A 755 -7.07 22.16 5.75
C ASP A 755 -7.92 20.98 5.26
N PHE A 756 -7.52 20.41 4.13
CA PHE A 756 -8.12 19.23 3.51
C PHE A 756 -7.20 18.01 3.58
N THR A 757 -6.16 17.98 4.44
CA THR A 757 -5.27 16.80 4.55
C THR A 757 -6.02 15.54 4.99
N GLY A 758 -7.14 15.67 5.72
CA GLY A 758 -7.91 14.52 6.21
C GLY A 758 -7.06 13.63 7.12
N LEU A 759 -6.43 14.24 8.13
CA LEU A 759 -5.66 13.57 9.20
C LEU A 759 -6.36 13.79 10.55
N HIS A 760 -5.93 13.05 11.58
CA HIS A 760 -6.43 13.22 12.94
C HIS A 760 -6.13 14.62 13.50
N ASP A 761 -6.96 15.05 14.44
CA ASP A 761 -6.75 16.27 15.23
C ASP A 761 -6.35 15.93 16.67
N LYS A 762 -5.84 16.93 17.39
CA LYS A 762 -5.45 16.84 18.81
C LYS A 762 -6.53 16.15 19.66
N ARG A 763 -7.79 16.55 19.48
CA ARG A 763 -8.94 16.03 20.25
C ARG A 763 -9.23 14.55 19.97
N SER A 764 -9.05 14.10 18.72
CA SER A 764 -9.18 12.68 18.39
C SER A 764 -8.11 11.85 19.08
N LEU A 765 -6.87 12.33 19.15
CA LEU A 765 -5.78 11.67 19.89
C LEU A 765 -6.05 11.63 21.41
N GLU A 766 -6.43 12.77 21.99
CA GLU A 766 -6.82 12.91 23.41
C GLU A 766 -7.92 11.92 23.81
N MET A 767 -8.88 11.68 22.91
CA MET A 767 -9.99 10.76 23.12
C MET A 767 -9.59 9.28 22.92
N LEU A 768 -8.90 8.96 21.82
CA LEU A 768 -8.68 7.58 21.39
C LEU A 768 -7.53 6.88 22.11
N ILE A 769 -6.40 7.56 22.35
CA ILE A 769 -5.23 6.93 22.99
C ILE A 769 -5.59 6.34 24.37
N PRO A 770 -6.36 7.04 25.25
CA PRO A 770 -6.82 6.46 26.52
C PRO A 770 -7.91 5.38 26.36
N LEU A 771 -8.59 5.26 25.22
CA LEU A 771 -9.57 4.19 24.97
C LEU A 771 -8.89 2.92 24.44
N ILE A 772 -7.90 3.06 23.55
CA ILE A 772 -7.08 1.98 23.02
C ILE A 772 -6.24 1.34 24.13
N GLN A 773 -5.67 2.14 25.04
CA GLN A 773 -4.79 1.71 26.14
C GLN A 773 -3.58 0.85 25.67
N PRO A 774 -2.74 1.33 24.73
CA PRO A 774 -1.57 0.59 24.28
C PRO A 774 -0.54 0.40 25.41
N ARG A 775 0.21 -0.72 25.42
CA ARG A 775 1.29 -0.93 26.41
C ARG A 775 2.54 -0.10 26.09
N LYS A 776 2.92 -0.06 24.82
CA LYS A 776 3.96 0.82 24.27
C LYS A 776 3.33 1.70 23.18
N LEU A 777 3.69 2.98 23.15
CA LEU A 777 3.31 3.93 22.10
C LEU A 777 4.57 4.39 21.37
N ILE A 778 4.64 4.22 20.07
CA ILE A 778 5.74 4.72 19.24
C ILE A 778 5.18 5.87 18.40
N LEU A 779 5.76 7.06 18.58
CA LEU A 779 5.39 8.26 17.86
C LEU A 779 6.41 8.52 16.73
N VAL A 780 5.92 8.54 15.50
CA VAL A 780 6.68 8.75 14.26
C VAL A 780 6.00 9.80 13.38
N GLY A 781 6.58 10.14 12.24
CA GLY A 781 6.12 11.30 11.48
C GLY A 781 6.56 12.61 12.13
N GLY A 782 5.99 13.69 11.60
CA GLY A 782 6.00 15.05 12.14
C GLY A 782 7.36 15.71 12.37
N MET A 783 7.31 16.96 12.79
CA MET A 783 8.47 17.69 13.28
C MET A 783 8.87 17.21 14.68
N LYS A 784 10.10 17.53 15.07
CA LYS A 784 10.62 17.24 16.41
C LYS A 784 9.81 17.91 17.51
N GLU A 785 9.42 19.17 17.30
CA GLU A 785 8.65 19.95 18.27
C GLU A 785 7.26 19.33 18.51
N GLU A 786 6.44 19.15 17.46
CA GLU A 786 5.13 18.46 17.48
C GLU A 786 5.23 17.11 18.20
N THR A 787 6.22 16.30 17.83
CA THR A 787 6.44 14.95 18.37
C THR A 787 6.74 14.98 19.87
N THR A 788 7.56 15.91 20.34
CA THR A 788 7.83 16.06 21.78
C THR A 788 6.62 16.62 22.55
N ALA A 789 5.88 17.58 21.97
CA ALA A 789 4.69 18.15 22.59
C ALA A 789 3.65 17.07 22.86
N LEU A 790 3.24 16.34 21.81
CA LEU A 790 2.28 15.23 21.90
C LEU A 790 2.77 14.12 22.83
N ALA A 791 4.06 13.79 22.84
CA ALA A 791 4.62 12.80 23.76
C ALA A 791 4.44 13.20 25.24
N THR A 792 4.53 14.49 25.60
CA THR A 792 4.26 14.92 26.99
C THR A 792 2.78 14.86 27.35
N GLU A 793 1.90 15.01 26.36
CA GLU A 793 0.45 15.02 26.56
C GLU A 793 -0.11 13.60 26.70
N CYS A 794 0.29 12.70 25.81
CA CYS A 794 -0.03 11.27 25.91
C CYS A 794 0.41 10.66 27.25
N LYS A 795 1.57 11.06 27.80
CA LYS A 795 2.01 10.65 29.16
C LYS A 795 1.04 11.11 30.25
N LYS A 796 0.56 12.36 30.21
CA LYS A 796 -0.43 12.90 31.17
C LYS A 796 -1.76 12.15 31.06
N LEU A 797 -2.28 11.96 29.85
CA LEU A 797 -3.56 11.30 29.57
C LEU A 797 -3.59 9.84 30.05
N LEU A 798 -2.53 9.09 29.77
CA LEU A 798 -2.44 7.67 30.12
C LEU A 798 -2.25 7.47 31.63
N ALA A 799 -1.45 8.31 32.30
CA ALA A 799 -1.33 8.30 33.77
C ALA A 799 -2.65 8.66 34.46
N ALA A 800 -3.33 9.73 34.01
CA ALA A 800 -4.59 10.20 34.60
C ALA A 800 -5.70 9.14 34.55
N LYS A 801 -5.76 8.30 33.51
CA LYS A 801 -6.74 7.21 33.40
C LYS A 801 -6.31 5.93 34.11
N ALA A 802 -5.02 5.72 34.33
CA ALA A 802 -4.52 4.58 35.11
C ALA A 802 -4.82 4.72 36.62
N GLY A 803 -4.89 5.97 37.13
CA GLY A 803 -5.06 6.23 38.56
C GLY A 803 -3.81 5.91 39.39
N VAL A 804 -2.64 5.91 38.73
CA VAL A 804 -1.32 5.64 39.31
C VAL A 804 -0.43 6.85 39.09
N ASP A 805 0.48 7.13 40.04
CA ASP A 805 1.43 8.24 39.94
C ASP A 805 2.29 8.15 38.68
N VAL A 806 2.63 9.33 38.14
CA VAL A 806 3.40 9.54 36.89
C VAL A 806 4.81 8.92 36.94
N SER A 807 5.29 8.55 38.12
CA SER A 807 6.57 7.87 38.37
C SER A 807 6.51 6.34 38.36
N SER A 808 5.36 5.74 38.03
CA SER A 808 5.18 4.28 38.04
C SER A 808 5.65 3.60 36.73
N PRO A 809 6.33 2.43 36.81
CA PRO A 809 6.84 1.71 35.63
C PRO A 809 5.75 1.00 34.81
N ASP A 810 4.53 0.89 35.35
CA ASP A 810 3.35 0.34 34.65
C ASP A 810 2.66 1.39 33.75
N SER A 811 3.15 2.64 33.73
CA SER A 811 2.68 3.65 32.78
C SER A 811 3.19 3.33 31.36
N ALA A 812 2.32 3.48 30.36
CA ALA A 812 2.62 3.07 28.98
C ALA A 812 3.86 3.79 28.43
N LEU A 813 4.86 3.01 28.02
CA LEU A 813 6.16 3.54 27.58
C LEU A 813 6.00 4.21 26.21
N ILE A 814 6.32 5.51 26.14
CA ILE A 814 6.22 6.31 24.92
C ILE A 814 7.61 6.56 24.34
N PHE A 815 7.82 6.09 23.13
CA PHE A 815 9.04 6.21 22.34
C PHE A 815 8.88 7.26 21.24
N THR A 816 9.93 8.05 21.02
CA THR A 816 10.02 9.07 19.97
C THR A 816 11.35 8.90 19.22
N PRO A 817 11.48 7.86 18.37
CA PRO A 817 12.72 7.59 17.63
C PRO A 817 13.03 8.66 16.58
N THR A 818 14.30 8.74 16.22
CA THR A 818 14.83 9.44 15.04
C THR A 818 15.06 8.47 13.88
N ASN A 819 15.21 8.97 12.64
CA ASN A 819 15.47 8.11 11.48
C ASN A 819 16.75 7.26 11.69
N GLY A 820 16.63 5.94 11.48
CA GLY A 820 17.67 4.95 11.75
C GLY A 820 17.76 4.46 13.21
N GLU A 821 16.98 5.00 14.14
CA GLU A 821 17.02 4.61 15.55
C GLU A 821 16.18 3.35 15.82
N LEU A 822 16.84 2.26 16.22
CA LEU A 822 16.19 0.99 16.56
C LEU A 822 15.60 1.04 17.98
N VAL A 823 14.29 0.83 18.07
CA VAL A 823 13.52 0.79 19.32
C VAL A 823 13.14 -0.64 19.67
N ASP A 824 13.51 -1.11 20.85
CA ASP A 824 12.97 -2.37 21.39
C ASP A 824 11.55 -2.14 21.95
N ALA A 825 10.58 -2.64 21.19
CA ALA A 825 9.15 -2.57 21.48
C ALA A 825 8.57 -3.93 21.94
N SER A 826 9.42 -4.91 22.25
CA SER A 826 9.03 -6.18 22.88
C SER A 826 8.41 -5.96 24.26
N VAL A 827 7.72 -6.98 24.79
CA VAL A 827 7.22 -6.98 26.17
C VAL A 827 7.56 -8.32 26.80
N ASP A 828 8.17 -8.29 27.99
CA ASP A 828 8.65 -9.47 28.75
C ASP A 828 7.52 -10.34 29.36
N THR A 829 6.41 -10.50 28.64
CA THR A 829 5.40 -11.52 28.94
C THR A 829 5.94 -12.91 28.62
N ASN A 830 6.75 -13.44 29.55
CA ASN A 830 7.20 -14.83 29.58
C ASN A 830 6.00 -15.79 29.60
N ALA A 831 5.53 -16.16 28.42
CA ALA A 831 4.36 -16.99 28.21
C ALA A 831 4.75 -18.47 28.07
N TRP A 832 4.09 -19.33 28.84
CA TRP A 832 4.36 -20.76 28.87
C TRP A 832 3.10 -21.51 28.45
N MET A 833 3.18 -22.30 27.37
CA MET A 833 2.12 -23.25 27.04
C MET A 833 2.20 -24.43 28.02
N VAL A 834 1.17 -24.58 28.86
CA VAL A 834 1.09 -25.65 29.87
C VAL A 834 -0.07 -26.59 29.53
N LYS A 835 0.21 -27.89 29.42
CA LYS A 835 -0.77 -28.91 29.09
C LYS A 835 -1.51 -29.36 30.35
N LEU A 836 -2.84 -29.27 30.38
CA LEU A 836 -3.64 -29.79 31.49
C LEU A 836 -3.63 -31.32 31.48
N SER A 837 -3.37 -31.97 32.63
CA SER A 837 -3.39 -33.43 32.72
C SER A 837 -4.82 -33.97 32.54
N THR A 838 -4.94 -35.20 32.01
CA THR A 838 -6.23 -35.88 31.85
C THR A 838 -6.94 -36.10 33.21
N ASN A 839 -6.17 -36.30 34.28
CA ASN A 839 -6.67 -36.43 35.65
C ASN A 839 -7.18 -35.10 36.22
N LEU A 840 -6.54 -33.98 35.87
CA LEU A 840 -6.97 -32.64 36.25
C LEU A 840 -8.24 -32.24 35.49
N VAL A 841 -8.28 -32.44 34.17
CA VAL A 841 -9.45 -32.17 33.32
C VAL A 841 -10.68 -32.92 33.81
N ARG A 842 -10.54 -34.21 34.19
CA ARG A 842 -11.61 -35.04 34.79
C ARG A 842 -12.12 -34.51 36.15
N ARG A 843 -11.41 -33.61 36.83
CA ARG A 843 -11.83 -32.99 38.10
C ARG A 843 -12.41 -31.58 37.96
N LEU A 844 -12.37 -30.97 36.77
CA LEU A 844 -12.88 -29.62 36.53
C LEU A 844 -14.41 -29.55 36.68
N LYS A 845 -14.89 -28.78 37.65
CA LYS A 845 -16.32 -28.53 37.90
C LYS A 845 -16.76 -27.22 37.26
N TRP A 846 -17.21 -27.30 36.01
CA TRP A 846 -17.69 -26.16 35.24
C TRP A 846 -19.00 -25.57 35.79
N GLN A 847 -18.91 -24.35 36.34
CA GLN A 847 -20.08 -23.52 36.69
C GLN A 847 -20.49 -22.74 35.43
N HIS A 848 -21.71 -22.94 34.94
CA HIS A 848 -22.21 -22.25 33.75
C HIS A 848 -22.96 -20.98 34.16
N VAL A 849 -22.51 -19.83 33.66
CA VAL A 849 -23.13 -18.52 33.91
C VAL A 849 -23.51 -17.90 32.57
N ARG A 850 -24.82 -17.80 32.31
CA ARG A 850 -25.38 -17.37 31.02
C ARG A 850 -24.84 -18.27 29.87
N SER A 851 -23.91 -17.76 29.06
CA SER A 851 -23.28 -18.45 27.93
C SER A 851 -21.83 -18.91 28.20
N LEU A 852 -21.27 -18.61 29.39
CA LEU A 852 -19.86 -18.85 29.70
C LEU A 852 -19.68 -19.96 30.75
N GLY A 853 -18.77 -20.89 30.49
CA GLY A 853 -18.29 -21.85 31.48
C GLY A 853 -17.15 -21.27 32.31
N VAL A 854 -17.31 -21.27 33.64
CA VAL A 854 -16.32 -20.76 34.60
C VAL A 854 -15.85 -21.91 35.48
N VAL A 855 -14.54 -22.04 35.71
CA VAL A 855 -13.97 -23.04 36.62
C VAL A 855 -12.76 -22.49 37.37
N THR A 856 -12.70 -22.75 38.67
CA THR A 856 -11.50 -22.55 39.49
C THR A 856 -10.50 -23.66 39.24
N LEU A 857 -9.25 -23.31 38.92
CA LEU A 857 -8.17 -24.27 38.75
C LEU A 857 -7.05 -23.99 39.75
N THR A 858 -6.74 -25.00 40.58
CA THR A 858 -5.53 -25.05 41.41
C THR A 858 -4.91 -26.43 41.23
N ALA A 859 -3.62 -26.46 40.88
CA ALA A 859 -2.94 -27.63 40.34
C ALA A 859 -1.42 -27.50 40.54
N GLN A 860 -0.70 -28.62 40.46
CA GLN A 860 0.76 -28.65 40.54
C GLN A 860 1.36 -28.65 39.13
N LEU A 861 2.28 -27.73 38.86
CA LEU A 861 3.11 -27.77 37.66
C LEU A 861 4.18 -28.86 37.82
N ARG A 862 4.20 -29.85 36.92
CA ARG A 862 5.37 -30.70 36.70
C ARG A 862 6.18 -30.17 35.52
N GLY A 863 7.50 -30.32 35.63
CA GLY A 863 8.36 -30.33 34.45
C GLY A 863 7.99 -31.52 33.53
N PRO A 864 8.43 -31.48 32.27
CA PRO A 864 8.11 -32.54 31.32
C PRO A 864 8.69 -33.90 31.76
N GLU A 865 7.84 -34.92 31.75
CA GLU A 865 8.25 -36.31 31.96
C GLU A 865 8.79 -36.87 30.64
N LEU A 866 10.11 -37.10 30.58
CA LEU A 866 10.71 -37.95 29.54
C LEU A 866 10.18 -39.37 29.72
N SER A 867 9.46 -39.89 28.73
CA SER A 867 8.94 -41.25 28.75
C SER A 867 10.09 -42.26 28.83
N PRO A 868 10.14 -43.17 29.82
CA PRO A 868 11.00 -44.34 29.73
C PRO A 868 10.56 -45.21 28.53
N PRO A 869 11.48 -45.99 27.92
CA PRO A 869 11.13 -46.85 26.81
C PRO A 869 10.11 -47.92 27.25
N GLU A 870 9.09 -48.16 26.44
CA GLU A 870 8.02 -49.12 26.76
C GLU A 870 8.54 -50.56 26.68
N GLU A 871 8.33 -51.35 27.75
CA GLU A 871 8.62 -52.78 27.75
C GLU A 871 7.53 -53.53 26.96
N GLY A 872 7.90 -54.06 25.79
CA GLY A 872 7.03 -54.92 24.97
C GLY A 872 6.89 -56.34 25.54
N SER A 873 5.72 -56.95 25.33
CA SER A 873 5.33 -58.24 25.92
C SER A 873 6.09 -59.47 25.40
N GLU A 874 6.05 -60.54 26.20
CA GLU A 874 6.73 -61.83 26.02
C GLU A 874 6.30 -62.62 24.76
N GLU A 875 7.23 -63.35 24.12
CA GLU A 875 7.27 -64.83 24.21
C GLU A 875 8.44 -65.51 23.43
N SER A 876 9.10 -66.47 24.10
CA SER A 876 9.76 -67.68 23.54
C SER A 876 10.89 -67.59 22.49
N ALA A 877 12.14 -67.82 22.93
CA ALA A 877 13.14 -68.67 22.22
C ALA A 877 14.33 -69.04 23.13
N SER A 878 14.46 -70.30 23.58
CA SER A 878 15.48 -70.69 24.58
C SER A 878 16.52 -71.71 24.08
N LYS A 879 17.82 -71.35 24.06
CA LYS A 879 18.93 -72.26 24.47
C LYS A 879 20.35 -71.64 24.51
N LYS A 880 21.16 -72.16 25.45
CA LYS A 880 22.64 -72.20 25.50
C LYS A 880 23.46 -70.91 25.77
N GLN A 881 23.39 -70.44 27.02
CA GLN A 881 24.49 -70.60 28.00
C GLN A 881 25.95 -70.68 27.45
N LYS A 882 26.79 -69.67 27.73
CA LYS A 882 27.90 -69.81 28.73
C LYS A 882 28.56 -68.48 29.17
N VAL A 883 28.94 -68.48 30.45
CA VAL A 883 29.68 -67.50 31.25
C VAL A 883 31.02 -67.04 30.63
N LEU A 884 31.34 -65.73 30.73
CA LEU A 884 32.57 -65.19 31.35
C LEU A 884 32.50 -63.66 31.62
N GLN A 885 33.55 -63.11 32.23
CA GLN A 885 33.58 -61.87 33.01
C GLN A 885 34.93 -61.14 32.80
N ASP A 886 34.94 -59.79 32.69
CA ASP A 886 35.83 -58.85 33.41
C ASP A 886 35.70 -57.39 32.89
N GLU A 887 36.43 -56.46 33.52
CA GLU A 887 36.22 -55.00 33.48
C GLU A 887 37.08 -54.20 32.46
N ALA A 888 36.74 -52.90 32.39
CA ALA A 888 37.66 -51.74 32.31
C ALA A 888 38.12 -51.14 30.96
N SER A 889 37.67 -49.89 30.75
CA SER A 889 38.47 -48.67 30.46
C SER A 889 38.67 -48.12 29.01
N SER A 890 38.96 -46.81 28.99
CA SER A 890 39.46 -45.93 27.90
C SER A 890 38.59 -45.63 26.65
N ALA A 891 37.92 -44.47 26.72
CA ALA A 891 37.97 -43.30 25.81
C ALA A 891 38.37 -43.38 24.30
N ALA A 892 37.74 -42.46 23.55
CA ALA A 892 38.26 -41.69 22.39
C ALA A 892 37.93 -42.10 20.92
N THR A 893 36.86 -41.46 20.40
CA THR A 893 36.86 -40.65 19.14
C THR A 893 36.55 -41.30 17.76
N SER A 894 35.84 -40.49 16.93
CA SER A 894 35.70 -40.48 15.45
C SER A 894 34.76 -41.46 14.70
N THR A 895 33.68 -40.85 14.14
CA THR A 895 33.14 -40.99 12.76
C THR A 895 32.71 -42.36 12.19
N LEU A 896 31.43 -42.46 11.78
CA LEU A 896 31.00 -42.26 10.38
C LEU A 896 29.45 -42.21 10.25
N ASP A 897 28.95 -41.89 9.04
CA ASP A 897 27.55 -41.57 8.74
C ASP A 897 26.54 -42.73 8.80
N GLY A 898 25.25 -42.37 8.96
CA GLY A 898 24.12 -43.30 8.92
C GLY A 898 22.77 -42.58 8.93
N THR A 899 22.31 -42.12 7.76
CA THR A 899 21.07 -41.34 7.59
C THR A 899 19.81 -42.09 8.04
N LYS A 900 19.00 -41.44 8.89
CA LYS A 900 17.59 -41.76 9.16
C LYS A 900 16.76 -40.48 9.18
N PRO A 901 15.49 -40.51 8.75
CA PRO A 901 14.65 -39.31 8.69
C PRO A 901 14.39 -38.75 10.10
N ALA A 902 14.27 -37.42 10.19
CA ALA A 902 13.86 -36.75 11.41
C ALA A 902 12.41 -37.12 11.74
N ALA A 903 12.22 -37.93 12.78
CA ALA A 903 10.91 -38.07 13.42
C ALA A 903 10.53 -36.73 14.07
N ASP A 904 9.23 -36.44 14.16
CA ASP A 904 8.72 -35.22 14.78
C ASP A 904 9.31 -35.04 16.19
N LYS A 905 9.86 -33.85 16.46
CA LYS A 905 10.13 -33.43 17.84
C LYS A 905 8.78 -33.24 18.52
N SER A 906 8.31 -34.25 19.24
CA SER A 906 7.10 -34.15 20.05
C SER A 906 7.24 -33.00 21.04
N ASP A 907 6.44 -31.94 20.90
CA ASP A 907 6.61 -30.73 21.71
C ASP A 907 6.48 -31.02 23.22
N VAL A 908 7.58 -30.75 23.93
CA VAL A 908 7.80 -31.16 25.32
C VAL A 908 7.22 -30.11 26.27
N PHE A 909 5.89 -30.01 26.30
CA PHE A 909 5.18 -29.06 27.17
C PHE A 909 5.17 -29.49 28.64
N PRO A 910 5.35 -28.57 29.61
CA PRO A 910 5.13 -28.85 31.02
C PRO A 910 3.66 -29.20 31.28
N VAL A 911 3.42 -30.06 32.27
CA VAL A 911 2.09 -30.63 32.55
C VAL A 911 1.56 -30.11 33.89
N LEU A 912 0.33 -29.60 33.87
CA LEU A 912 -0.39 -29.17 35.06
C LEU A 912 -1.25 -30.34 35.57
N ASP A 913 -0.88 -30.93 36.71
CA ASP A 913 -1.54 -32.12 37.28
C ASP A 913 -2.21 -31.84 38.65
N VAL A 914 -3.03 -32.78 39.10
CA VAL A 914 -3.81 -32.67 40.33
C VAL A 914 -2.91 -32.44 41.56
N LEU A 915 -3.22 -31.42 42.35
CA LEU A 915 -2.56 -31.15 43.64
C LEU A 915 -2.62 -32.39 44.56
N PRO A 916 -1.49 -32.88 45.10
CA PRO A 916 -1.46 -33.90 46.13
C PRO A 916 -2.25 -33.47 47.36
N ALA A 917 -2.98 -34.40 47.98
CA ALA A 917 -3.87 -34.11 49.13
C ALA A 917 -3.15 -33.38 50.27
N ASN A 918 -1.88 -33.70 50.50
CA ASN A 918 -1.02 -33.12 51.53
C ASN A 918 -0.75 -31.61 51.31
N MET A 919 -0.74 -31.14 50.05
CA MET A 919 -0.59 -29.71 49.70
C MET A 919 -1.94 -29.00 49.56
N ALA A 920 -2.98 -29.69 49.08
CA ALA A 920 -4.33 -29.14 48.92
C ALA A 920 -4.96 -28.66 50.25
N ALA A 921 -4.52 -29.19 51.40
CA ALA A 921 -4.94 -28.70 52.71
C ALA A 921 -4.47 -27.25 53.00
N GLY A 922 -3.29 -26.84 52.52
CA GLY A 922 -2.73 -25.51 52.77
C GLY A 922 -3.40 -24.40 51.94
N THR A 923 -3.67 -24.66 50.66
CA THR A 923 -4.17 -23.66 49.70
C THR A 923 -5.63 -23.23 49.95
N ARG A 924 -6.44 -24.09 50.58
CA ARG A 924 -7.85 -23.82 50.92
C ARG A 924 -8.06 -22.64 51.87
N SER A 925 -7.03 -22.23 52.61
CA SER A 925 -7.08 -21.10 53.55
C SER A 925 -6.94 -19.71 52.89
N MET A 926 -6.38 -19.64 51.68
CA MET A 926 -5.99 -18.36 51.05
C MET A 926 -7.00 -17.83 50.02
N THR A 927 -7.87 -18.68 49.46
CA THR A 927 -8.78 -18.27 48.38
C THR A 927 -10.12 -17.75 48.90
N ARG A 928 -10.27 -16.42 48.96
CA ARG A 928 -11.58 -15.78 49.19
C ARG A 928 -12.53 -16.08 48.01
N PRO A 929 -13.82 -16.38 48.25
CA PRO A 929 -14.76 -16.68 47.17
C PRO A 929 -15.03 -15.44 46.31
N LEU A 930 -14.47 -15.42 45.10
CA LEU A 930 -14.73 -14.39 44.10
C LEU A 930 -16.10 -14.64 43.45
N HIS A 931 -16.79 -13.57 43.08
CA HIS A 931 -18.08 -13.65 42.39
C HIS A 931 -17.88 -13.13 40.97
N VAL A 932 -18.16 -13.94 39.96
CA VAL A 932 -17.89 -13.61 38.55
C VAL A 932 -19.19 -13.49 37.76
N GLY A 933 -19.35 -12.33 37.10
CA GLY A 933 -20.49 -11.96 36.26
C GLY A 933 -20.98 -10.53 36.57
N ASP A 934 -21.17 -9.68 35.55
CA ASP A 934 -21.77 -8.36 35.75
C ASP A 934 -23.29 -8.48 35.98
N PHE A 935 -23.74 -8.01 37.14
CA PHE A 935 -25.13 -8.10 37.55
C PHE A 935 -25.84 -6.76 37.34
N ARG A 936 -26.79 -6.71 36.40
CA ARG A 936 -27.67 -5.56 36.17
C ARG A 936 -28.95 -5.72 36.99
N LEU A 937 -29.31 -4.73 37.79
CA LEU A 937 -30.49 -4.79 38.66
C LEU A 937 -31.80 -4.90 37.86
N ALA A 938 -31.82 -4.44 36.60
CA ALA A 938 -32.93 -4.63 35.67
C ALA A 938 -33.11 -6.10 35.24
N ASP A 939 -32.02 -6.85 35.09
CA ASP A 939 -32.07 -8.29 34.81
C ASP A 939 -32.55 -9.05 36.04
N LEU A 940 -32.01 -8.72 37.22
CA LEU A 940 -32.46 -9.28 38.50
C LEU A 940 -33.96 -9.07 38.72
N ARG A 941 -34.50 -7.88 38.40
CA ARG A 941 -35.93 -7.60 38.48
C ARG A 941 -36.75 -8.56 37.63
N LYS A 942 -36.33 -8.83 36.39
CA LYS A 942 -36.98 -9.80 35.48
C LYS A 942 -36.91 -11.23 36.02
N VAL A 943 -35.74 -11.66 36.51
CA VAL A 943 -35.53 -13.01 37.07
C VAL A 943 -36.36 -13.24 38.35
N MET A 944 -36.50 -12.21 39.19
CA MET A 944 -37.36 -12.29 40.38
C MET A 944 -38.84 -12.34 40.02
N GLN A 945 -39.27 -11.54 39.04
CA GLN A 945 -40.65 -11.55 38.54
C GLN A 945 -41.02 -12.87 37.87
N SER A 946 -40.13 -13.49 37.07
CA SER A 946 -40.37 -14.83 36.51
C SER A 946 -40.31 -15.95 37.55
N ALA A 947 -39.60 -15.75 38.66
CA ALA A 947 -39.65 -16.62 39.84
C ALA A 947 -40.86 -16.37 40.76
N GLY A 948 -41.77 -15.45 40.41
CA GLY A 948 -42.99 -15.14 41.17
C GLY A 948 -42.83 -14.13 42.31
N HIS A 949 -41.66 -13.51 42.47
CA HIS A 949 -41.39 -12.50 43.50
C HIS A 949 -41.72 -11.07 43.02
N LYS A 950 -42.26 -10.23 43.91
CA LYS A 950 -42.66 -8.86 43.57
C LYS A 950 -41.46 -7.90 43.67
N ALA A 951 -40.79 -7.63 42.55
CA ALA A 951 -39.61 -6.76 42.48
C ALA A 951 -39.91 -5.33 41.97
N GLU A 952 -39.58 -4.32 42.79
CA GLU A 952 -39.76 -2.88 42.55
C GLU A 952 -38.42 -2.12 42.72
N PHE A 953 -38.17 -1.09 41.91
CA PHE A 953 -37.07 -0.16 42.17
C PHE A 953 -37.48 0.90 43.20
N ARG A 954 -36.53 1.32 44.06
CA ARG A 954 -36.78 2.31 45.13
C ARG A 954 -35.90 3.57 45.06
N GLY A 955 -35.28 3.81 43.90
CA GLY A 955 -34.25 4.84 43.73
C GLY A 955 -32.84 4.30 44.06
N GLU A 956 -31.83 5.15 43.91
CA GLU A 956 -30.46 4.96 44.44
C GLU A 956 -29.84 3.57 44.21
N GLY A 957 -30.05 2.97 43.02
CA GLY A 957 -29.52 1.63 42.72
C GLY A 957 -30.01 0.51 43.66
N THR A 958 -31.16 0.70 44.32
CA THR A 958 -31.76 -0.29 45.22
C THR A 958 -32.98 -0.96 44.58
N LEU A 959 -32.97 -2.30 44.55
CA LEU A 959 -34.12 -3.14 44.16
C LEU A 959 -34.75 -3.76 45.41
N LEU A 960 -36.04 -3.53 45.63
CA LEU A 960 -36.82 -4.08 46.73
C LEU A 960 -37.64 -5.27 46.23
N ILE A 961 -37.54 -6.42 46.92
CA ILE A 961 -38.19 -7.68 46.57
C ILE A 961 -39.12 -8.11 47.70
N ASP A 962 -40.36 -8.45 47.35
CA ASP A 962 -41.48 -8.81 48.25
C ASP A 962 -41.77 -7.78 49.37
N GLY A 963 -41.27 -6.55 49.24
CA GLY A 963 -41.32 -5.53 50.29
C GLY A 963 -40.43 -5.81 51.51
N MET A 964 -39.64 -6.90 51.50
CA MET A 964 -38.92 -7.40 52.68
C MET A 964 -37.39 -7.48 52.49
N VAL A 965 -36.92 -7.61 51.24
CA VAL A 965 -35.49 -7.79 50.91
C VAL A 965 -35.02 -6.66 50.00
N ALA A 966 -34.02 -5.91 50.43
CA ALA A 966 -33.39 -4.87 49.63
C ALA A 966 -32.06 -5.38 49.04
N VAL A 967 -31.87 -5.21 47.74
CA VAL A 967 -30.65 -5.57 47.02
C VAL A 967 -30.00 -4.30 46.48
N ARG A 968 -28.76 -4.05 46.91
CA ARG A 968 -27.91 -2.95 46.42
C ARG A 968 -26.71 -3.50 45.67
N LYS A 969 -26.21 -2.75 44.69
CA LYS A 969 -24.93 -2.99 44.03
C LYS A 969 -24.02 -1.80 44.32
N SER A 970 -22.94 -2.02 45.08
CA SER A 970 -21.92 -1.00 45.29
C SER A 970 -20.90 -0.98 44.15
N GLY A 971 -20.19 0.15 43.99
CA GLY A 971 -19.36 0.42 42.80
C GLY A 971 -18.22 -0.58 42.56
N THR A 972 -17.83 -1.36 43.56
CA THR A 972 -16.79 -2.40 43.48
C THR A 972 -17.32 -3.77 43.02
N GLY A 973 -18.53 -3.83 42.47
CA GLY A 973 -19.16 -5.07 41.99
C GLY A 973 -19.75 -5.95 43.10
N ARG A 974 -19.66 -5.52 44.37
CA ARG A 974 -20.22 -6.23 45.52
C ARG A 974 -21.73 -6.04 45.56
N ILE A 975 -22.46 -7.14 45.75
CA ILE A 975 -23.92 -7.13 45.93
C ILE A 975 -24.22 -7.29 47.42
N GLU A 976 -24.98 -6.35 47.95
CA GLU A 976 -25.39 -6.29 49.35
C GLU A 976 -26.90 -6.59 49.43
N ILE A 977 -27.26 -7.55 50.29
CA ILE A 977 -28.62 -8.09 50.40
C ILE A 977 -29.09 -7.92 51.85
N GLU A 978 -29.86 -6.88 52.10
CA GLU A 978 -30.42 -6.53 53.41
C GLU A 978 -31.84 -7.09 53.55
N ALA A 979 -32.24 -7.44 54.77
CA ALA A 979 -33.60 -7.87 55.10
C ALA A 979 -34.18 -7.02 56.23
N SER A 980 -35.45 -6.64 56.13
CA SER A 980 -36.11 -5.89 57.21
C SER A 980 -36.26 -6.75 58.47
N ALA A 981 -35.77 -6.24 59.60
CA ALA A 981 -35.79 -6.93 60.89
C ALA A 981 -37.21 -7.27 61.40
N GLN A 982 -38.24 -6.61 60.87
CA GLN A 982 -39.65 -6.86 61.19
C GLN A 982 -40.11 -8.29 60.85
N SER A 983 -39.37 -9.02 60.00
CA SER A 983 -39.67 -10.41 59.61
C SER A 983 -39.75 -11.40 60.79
N ALA A 984 -39.13 -11.10 61.94
CA ALA A 984 -39.20 -11.95 63.13
C ALA A 984 -40.59 -11.99 63.78
N ALA A 985 -41.32 -10.87 63.80
CA ALA A 985 -42.57 -10.72 64.54
C ALA A 985 -43.81 -11.21 63.78
N MET A 986 -43.81 -11.13 62.44
CA MET A 986 -45.02 -11.35 61.63
C MET A 986 -45.26 -12.82 61.21
N LYS A 987 -44.69 -13.79 61.93
CA LYS A 987 -44.74 -15.23 61.59
C LYS A 987 -46.09 -15.93 61.79
N GLN A 988 -47.10 -15.25 62.37
CA GLN A 988 -48.40 -15.87 62.71
C GLN A 988 -49.59 -15.48 61.80
N ALA A 989 -49.43 -14.54 60.87
CA ALA A 989 -50.56 -13.94 60.14
C ALA A 989 -50.79 -14.44 58.70
N MET A 990 -49.84 -15.17 58.10
CA MET A 990 -49.93 -15.66 56.71
C MET A 990 -49.43 -17.11 56.61
N GLY A 991 -50.32 -18.02 56.21
CA GLY A 991 -49.95 -19.39 55.87
C GLY A 991 -49.24 -19.46 54.50
N ARG A 992 -48.22 -20.32 54.40
CA ARG A 992 -47.31 -20.48 53.23
C ARG A 992 -46.39 -19.26 52.96
N GLY A 993 -45.18 -19.29 53.53
CA GLY A 993 -44.16 -18.25 53.27
C GLY A 993 -42.73 -18.58 53.72
N ALA A 994 -42.43 -19.84 54.07
CA ALA A 994 -41.12 -20.25 54.61
C ALA A 994 -40.04 -20.29 53.52
N GLY A 995 -39.61 -19.12 53.02
CA GLY A 995 -38.62 -19.03 51.96
C GLY A 995 -38.06 -17.64 51.66
N SER A 996 -38.87 -16.57 51.60
CA SER A 996 -38.57 -15.30 50.88
C SER A 996 -37.08 -14.88 50.87
N PHE A 997 -36.49 -14.44 51.98
CA PHE A 997 -35.07 -14.01 52.00
C PHE A 997 -34.08 -15.10 51.52
N LEU A 998 -34.28 -16.35 51.94
CA LEU A 998 -33.39 -17.45 51.59
C LEU A 998 -33.56 -17.90 50.13
N ALA A 999 -34.77 -17.80 49.57
CA ALA A 999 -35.08 -18.05 48.18
C ALA A 999 -34.55 -16.94 47.26
N VAL A 1000 -34.80 -15.67 47.61
CA VAL A 1000 -34.26 -14.48 46.92
C VAL A 1000 -32.73 -14.50 46.94
N LYS A 1001 -32.11 -14.75 48.11
CA LYS A 1001 -30.65 -14.91 48.23
C LYS A 1001 -30.14 -16.04 47.34
N ARG A 1002 -30.80 -17.21 47.34
CA ARG A 1002 -30.42 -18.33 46.45
C ARG A 1002 -30.53 -17.95 44.98
N LYS A 1003 -31.63 -17.32 44.55
CA LYS A 1003 -31.87 -16.89 43.16
C LYS A 1003 -30.90 -15.80 42.68
N ILE A 1004 -30.35 -14.98 43.59
CA ILE A 1004 -29.26 -14.05 43.27
C ILE A 1004 -27.95 -14.83 43.01
N TYR A 1005 -27.59 -15.78 43.89
CA TYR A 1005 -26.37 -16.58 43.70
C TYR A 1005 -26.46 -17.62 42.59
N GLU A 1006 -27.64 -18.11 42.23
CA GLU A 1006 -27.86 -18.91 41.01
C GLU A 1006 -27.51 -18.14 39.72
N GLY A 1007 -27.46 -16.80 39.76
CA GLY A 1007 -27.05 -15.94 38.66
C GLY A 1007 -25.57 -15.52 38.65
N LEU A 1008 -24.74 -16.07 39.54
CA LEU A 1008 -23.34 -15.68 39.75
C LEU A 1008 -22.45 -16.93 39.84
N ALA A 1009 -21.27 -16.94 39.20
CA ALA A 1009 -20.27 -17.97 39.50
C ALA A 1009 -19.66 -17.69 40.88
N VAL A 1010 -19.67 -18.68 41.77
CA VAL A 1010 -19.01 -18.63 43.07
C VAL A 1010 -17.66 -19.33 42.93
N VAL A 1011 -16.65 -18.53 42.64
CA VAL A 1011 -15.26 -18.92 42.40
C VAL A 1011 -14.57 -19.09 43.75
N ALA A 1012 -14.83 -20.23 44.39
CA ALA A 1012 -14.21 -20.67 45.64
C ALA A 1012 -13.23 -21.82 45.40
N GLY A 1013 -12.06 -21.80 46.05
CA GLY A 1013 -11.06 -22.86 45.90
C GLY A 1013 -11.56 -24.23 46.40
N SER A 1014 -11.29 -25.28 45.60
CA SER A 1014 -11.75 -26.66 45.81
C SER A 1014 -10.74 -27.54 46.54
#